data_AF-A0AAI8EU88-F1
#
_entry.id   AF-A0AAI8EU88-F1
#
_cell.length_a   1.000
_cell.length_b   1.000
_cell.length_c   1.000
_cell.angle_alpha   90.00
_cell.angle_beta   90.00
_cell.angle_gamma   90.00
#
_symmetry.space_group_name_H-M   'P 1'
#
loop_
_entity.id
_entity.type
_entity.pdbx_description
1 polymer ?
#
loop_
_entity_poly.entity_id
_entity_poly.type
_entity_poly.pdbx_seq_one_letter_code
_entity_poly.pdbx_strand_id
1 'polypeptide(L)'
;MAVPSIRVSHPSRNQHRMCGEPMTVQARSQISSSAPSRMRSLLIIVAGLFAADGVWACTTPVSVCERDSAGAFALIRSEAPATVVVDASADSAVRSAADNFAADLQRVAGRTSDVSTDLAGVRGTAVIVGTLGQSPIIDALIAAGKIDRRALLQRWEAYTQIVVDRPTPQIDRALVIVGADRRGAVFGTYDVSEKIGVSPWYWFADVATAHRSNLFITRGSVSDAPKVRYRGLFINDEDPALKGWATKKFGGVNAKMYAHVFELGLRMKANYLWPAMWGKAFNVDDPDNMVLADQMGIVMGTSHHEPMMRAQKEWHLKSIPNSGGAWDYTSNAANLRAFWKGGIARMMSKGGGQRYDSLVTVGMRGDGDEPMAESTASHLLEKVVADQRAIIADVTKAPAAQTPQVWALYKEVQGYYDHGMQVPDDVTLLFSDDNWGQIRRLPVTDLQRTGGYGVYYHFDYVGVPRNYKWINTNQIEKIWQQMDLAYQRGARQLWVVNVGDIKPMEYPLSFFLKMAWNPQAMTPGALAAYPQQWAQESFDAAHAARIAELITRYSMLVARRKPELVDQDSFALGEGAPAKLDGGEFGAIVAQWQALEQRMLGVKASLPADQQDAYYQLIEYPIAAVSNLYQLYYAAAWNKRLAARNDARANYFADMVETTFERDKALTQRYHAINGGKWDGMMNQVHMSYVIWNDPTQQSMPSISRVGGDTPPDRIARSIAFAPPAPQTPGVLSLEAPMFSRVIANKGLQWTSIPALGRTQGALVALPQGQPATTAEDRVAVEYDVVVSTPGPATLGLYLAPTLETSNRGPLRLGVSIDDGPVTTVNWELHPTGGAQNTPAEKAWATAVRDNAVFVSVQMGAVAKGRHTIKVFRIDDNIVLEKLVLSTVPVPASYLGPGPTR
;
A
#
# COMPACT_ATOMS: atom_id res chain seq x y z
N MET A 1 0.44 -19.24 -61.91
CA MET A 1 -0.73 -19.47 -62.81
C MET A 1 -1.95 -18.75 -62.22
N ALA A 2 -3.07 -18.66 -62.95
CA ALA A 2 -4.04 -17.58 -62.78
C ALA A 2 -5.31 -17.90 -61.97
N VAL A 3 -5.89 -16.80 -61.47
CA VAL A 3 -7.29 -16.52 -61.04
C VAL A 3 -8.25 -16.86 -62.22
N PRO A 4 -9.54 -17.31 -62.06
CA PRO A 4 -10.61 -16.57 -61.37
C PRO A 4 -11.78 -17.36 -60.72
N SER A 5 -12.84 -16.63 -60.34
CA SER A 5 -14.04 -17.05 -59.60
C SER A 5 -15.37 -16.81 -60.35
N ILE A 6 -16.39 -17.67 -60.13
CA ILE A 6 -17.79 -17.62 -60.63
C ILE A 6 -18.67 -18.43 -59.62
N ARG A 7 -19.81 -18.04 -59.00
CA ARG A 7 -20.71 -16.85 -58.95
C ARG A 7 -21.84 -16.75 -60.00
N VAL A 8 -23.12 -16.59 -59.55
CA VAL A 8 -24.28 -15.82 -60.15
C VAL A 8 -25.71 -16.45 -59.95
N SER A 9 -26.67 -15.59 -59.54
CA SER A 9 -28.16 -15.51 -59.71
C SER A 9 -29.24 -16.53 -59.21
N HIS A 10 -30.26 -15.93 -58.57
CA HIS A 10 -31.73 -16.21 -58.50
C HIS A 10 -32.46 -16.20 -59.90
N PRO A 11 -33.83 -16.25 -60.11
CA PRO A 11 -34.97 -15.98 -59.19
C PRO A 11 -36.37 -16.67 -59.36
N SER A 12 -37.32 -16.31 -58.46
CA SER A 12 -38.80 -16.21 -58.66
C SER A 12 -39.66 -17.52 -58.59
N ARG A 13 -41.00 -17.55 -58.33
CA ARG A 13 -42.05 -16.53 -58.01
C ARG A 13 -43.38 -17.19 -57.49
N ASN A 14 -44.17 -16.49 -56.63
CA ASN A 14 -45.68 -16.54 -56.46
C ASN A 14 -46.40 -17.87 -56.05
N GLN A 15 -47.65 -17.95 -55.52
CA GLN A 15 -48.66 -17.01 -54.95
C GLN A 15 -49.80 -17.72 -54.15
N HIS A 16 -50.42 -17.05 -53.15
CA HIS A 16 -51.85 -17.15 -52.68
C HIS A 16 -52.39 -18.48 -52.05
N ARG A 17 -53.50 -18.59 -51.28
CA ARG A 17 -54.56 -17.69 -50.70
C ARG A 17 -55.17 -18.42 -49.45
N MET A 18 -55.35 -17.80 -48.26
CA MET A 18 -56.54 -17.11 -47.66
C MET A 18 -57.69 -17.95 -47.03
N CYS A 19 -58.36 -17.33 -46.03
CA CYS A 19 -59.59 -17.70 -45.29
C CYS A 19 -59.45 -18.78 -44.16
N GLY A 20 -60.09 -18.65 -42.99
CA GLY A 20 -60.91 -17.53 -42.47
C GLY A 20 -61.38 -17.70 -41.00
N GLU A 21 -62.05 -16.65 -40.47
CA GLU A 21 -62.75 -16.52 -39.16
C GLU A 21 -64.23 -16.12 -39.46
N PRO A 22 -65.24 -16.04 -38.54
CA PRO A 22 -65.23 -15.18 -37.32
C PRO A 22 -66.26 -15.50 -36.16
N MET A 23 -66.53 -14.50 -35.28
CA MET A 23 -67.85 -14.15 -34.65
C MET A 23 -68.41 -14.94 -33.41
N THR A 24 -69.06 -14.38 -32.36
CA THR A 24 -69.22 -12.98 -31.82
C THR A 24 -69.97 -12.89 -30.45
N VAL A 25 -70.04 -11.66 -29.84
CA VAL A 25 -71.21 -11.06 -29.07
C VAL A 25 -71.47 -11.53 -27.60
N GLN A 26 -71.81 -10.70 -26.58
CA GLN A 26 -71.83 -9.22 -26.38
C GLN A 26 -72.09 -8.79 -24.89
N ALA A 27 -71.80 -7.50 -24.55
CA ALA A 27 -72.53 -6.59 -23.61
C ALA A 27 -72.68 -6.94 -22.10
N ARG A 28 -72.83 -6.03 -21.10
CA ARG A 28 -72.75 -4.55 -20.85
C ARG A 28 -72.57 -4.40 -19.31
N SER A 29 -71.73 -3.60 -18.62
CA SER A 29 -71.22 -2.21 -18.71
C SER A 29 -71.99 -1.16 -17.85
N GLN A 30 -71.40 -0.71 -16.72
CA GLN A 30 -71.47 0.63 -16.06
C GLN A 30 -70.58 0.62 -14.78
N ILE A 31 -69.99 1.69 -14.22
CA ILE A 31 -69.36 2.94 -14.75
C ILE A 31 -68.43 3.51 -13.63
N SER A 32 -67.30 4.16 -13.97
CA SER A 32 -66.35 4.88 -13.06
C SER A 32 -65.54 4.01 -12.06
N SER A 33 -64.34 4.40 -11.57
CA SER A 33 -63.56 5.64 -11.75
C SER A 33 -62.04 5.38 -11.86
N SER A 34 -61.30 6.39 -12.37
CA SER A 34 -59.83 6.59 -12.25
C SER A 34 -58.86 5.56 -12.87
N ALA A 35 -57.77 6.07 -13.47
CA ALA A 35 -56.69 5.33 -14.16
C ALA A 35 -55.32 5.88 -13.66
N PRO A 36 -54.14 5.51 -14.21
CA PRO A 36 -53.75 4.40 -15.09
C PRO A 36 -52.73 3.48 -14.35
N SER A 37 -51.90 2.59 -14.94
CA SER A 37 -51.57 2.27 -16.33
C SER A 37 -51.20 0.78 -16.51
N ARG A 38 -51.17 0.32 -17.77
CA ARG A 38 -50.47 -0.90 -18.17
C ARG A 38 -49.24 -0.50 -18.98
N MET A 39 -48.11 -1.17 -18.79
CA MET A 39 -47.43 -1.84 -19.90
C MET A 39 -46.48 -2.94 -19.43
N ARG A 40 -46.42 -4.03 -20.21
CA ARG A 40 -45.45 -5.11 -20.03
C ARG A 40 -44.21 -4.84 -20.86
N SER A 41 -43.08 -5.38 -20.41
CA SER A 41 -42.00 -5.90 -21.26
C SER A 41 -41.50 -4.99 -22.39
N LEU A 42 -40.57 -4.10 -22.05
CA LEU A 42 -39.46 -3.80 -22.96
C LEU A 42 -38.16 -4.26 -22.28
N LEU A 43 -37.39 -5.14 -22.94
CA LEU A 43 -36.01 -5.38 -22.52
C LEU A 43 -35.21 -4.13 -22.88
N ILE A 44 -34.65 -3.46 -21.87
CA ILE A 44 -33.58 -2.48 -22.10
C ILE A 44 -32.29 -3.09 -21.55
N ILE A 45 -31.34 -3.35 -22.46
CA ILE A 45 -29.99 -3.73 -22.11
C ILE A 45 -29.28 -2.48 -21.57
N VAL A 46 -29.26 -2.32 -20.24
CA VAL A 46 -28.41 -1.34 -19.55
C VAL A 46 -27.19 -2.06 -18.97
N ALA A 47 -26.50 -2.80 -19.85
CA ALA A 47 -25.26 -3.52 -19.58
C ALA A 47 -24.26 -3.19 -20.70
N GLY A 48 -23.75 -1.95 -20.69
CA GLY A 48 -22.88 -1.45 -21.76
C GLY A 48 -22.90 0.07 -21.94
N LEU A 49 -22.58 0.84 -20.89
CA LEU A 49 -22.21 2.26 -21.01
C LEU A 49 -21.45 2.79 -19.77
N PHE A 50 -20.46 2.01 -19.30
CA PHE A 50 -19.41 2.46 -18.36
C PHE A 50 -18.04 1.93 -18.82
N ALA A 51 -17.76 2.12 -20.12
CA ALA A 51 -16.46 1.90 -20.74
C ALA A 51 -16.23 3.09 -21.69
N ALA A 52 -15.10 3.77 -21.50
CA ALA A 52 -14.91 5.20 -21.79
C ALA A 52 -15.84 6.12 -20.95
N ASP A 53 -15.39 7.25 -20.42
CA ASP A 53 -14.08 7.90 -20.55
C ASP A 53 -13.32 7.96 -19.21
N GLY A 54 -12.17 7.28 -19.15
CA GLY A 54 -11.03 7.69 -18.31
C GLY A 54 -10.15 8.75 -19.00
N VAL A 55 -10.58 9.22 -20.18
CA VAL A 55 -9.89 10.25 -20.96
C VAL A 55 -10.27 11.62 -20.40
N TRP A 56 -9.30 12.26 -19.74
CA TRP A 56 -9.11 13.71 -19.68
C TRP A 56 -10.34 14.55 -20.02
N ALA A 57 -11.25 14.69 -19.05
CA ALA A 57 -12.42 15.54 -19.19
C ALA A 57 -11.97 17.01 -19.30
N CYS A 58 -11.81 17.50 -20.53
CA CYS A 58 -11.40 18.87 -20.88
C CYS A 58 -12.44 19.95 -20.54
N THR A 59 -13.20 19.72 -19.46
CA THR A 59 -14.33 20.47 -18.94
C THR A 59 -14.12 20.87 -17.48
N THR A 60 -13.24 20.18 -16.73
CA THR A 60 -12.79 20.60 -15.40
C THR A 60 -11.64 21.62 -15.50
N PRO A 61 -11.46 22.54 -14.53
CA PRO A 61 -10.34 23.47 -14.51
C PRO A 61 -8.97 22.78 -14.40
N VAL A 62 -7.92 23.41 -14.93
CA VAL A 62 -6.51 22.98 -14.87
C VAL A 62 -6.31 21.48 -15.18
N SER A 63 -7.00 21.02 -16.22
CA SER A 63 -6.94 19.66 -16.76
C SER A 63 -6.14 19.68 -18.06
N VAL A 64 -5.29 18.67 -18.27
CA VAL A 64 -4.41 18.56 -19.45
C VAL A 64 -5.17 17.95 -20.63
N CYS A 65 -4.95 18.49 -21.83
CA CYS A 65 -5.68 18.18 -23.04
C CYS A 65 -4.75 18.16 -24.26
N GLU A 66 -4.87 17.17 -25.14
CA GLU A 66 -4.08 17.09 -26.39
C GLU A 66 -4.60 18.02 -27.50
N ARG A 67 -5.77 18.64 -27.30
CA ARG A 67 -6.44 19.54 -28.26
C ARG A 67 -6.60 20.94 -27.70
N ASP A 68 -6.34 21.94 -28.55
CA ASP A 68 -6.58 23.34 -28.22
C ASP A 68 -8.07 23.59 -28.02
N SER A 69 -8.44 24.42 -27.05
CA SER A 69 -9.84 24.72 -26.71
C SER A 69 -9.98 26.17 -26.25
N ALA A 70 -11.20 26.70 -26.31
CA ALA A 70 -11.46 28.14 -26.20
C ALA A 70 -10.86 28.78 -24.93
N GLY A 71 -9.70 29.41 -25.08
CA GLY A 71 -8.98 30.08 -24.02
C GLY A 71 -8.11 29.19 -23.11
N ALA A 72 -7.92 27.90 -23.41
CA ALA A 72 -6.98 27.01 -22.72
C ALA A 72 -5.50 27.41 -22.94
N PHE A 73 -4.70 27.41 -21.87
CA PHE A 73 -3.27 27.72 -21.90
C PHE A 73 -2.50 26.67 -22.74
N ALA A 74 -1.57 27.09 -23.58
CA ALA A 74 -0.70 26.15 -24.30
C ALA A 74 0.56 25.89 -23.48
N LEU A 75 0.71 24.67 -22.97
CA LEU A 75 1.89 24.23 -22.24
C LEU A 75 2.96 23.71 -23.20
N ILE A 76 2.53 22.97 -24.23
CA ILE A 76 3.36 22.56 -25.37
C ILE A 76 2.55 22.83 -26.64
N ARG A 77 3.13 23.50 -27.65
CA ARG A 77 2.51 23.68 -28.97
C ARG A 77 3.55 23.44 -30.07
N SER A 78 3.27 22.52 -30.98
CA SER A 78 4.21 22.09 -32.03
C SER A 78 5.62 21.80 -31.47
N GLU A 79 5.67 20.98 -30.42
CA GLU A 79 6.87 20.55 -29.69
C GLU A 79 7.65 21.68 -29.00
N ALA A 80 7.19 22.94 -29.05
CA ALA A 80 7.74 24.02 -28.23
C ALA A 80 7.02 24.04 -26.86
N PRO A 81 7.72 23.73 -25.75
CA PRO A 81 7.17 23.96 -24.41
C PRO A 81 7.14 25.46 -24.07
N ALA A 82 6.26 25.84 -23.14
CA ALA A 82 6.19 27.18 -22.57
C ALA A 82 7.29 27.41 -21.53
N THR A 83 7.97 28.56 -21.61
CA THR A 83 9.05 28.95 -20.67
C THR A 83 8.59 28.87 -19.22
N VAL A 84 9.39 28.23 -18.37
CA VAL A 84 9.17 28.21 -16.92
C VAL A 84 9.79 29.46 -16.31
N VAL A 85 9.12 30.08 -15.34
CA VAL A 85 9.54 31.32 -14.68
C VAL A 85 9.43 31.15 -13.18
N VAL A 86 10.52 31.46 -12.47
CA VAL A 86 10.61 31.43 -11.00
C VAL A 86 11.46 32.63 -10.56
N ASP A 87 10.98 33.43 -9.60
CA ASP A 87 11.70 34.64 -9.18
C ASP A 87 13.14 34.33 -8.75
N ALA A 88 14.10 35.19 -9.13
CA ALA A 88 15.51 35.06 -8.73
C ALA A 88 15.70 34.84 -7.21
N SER A 89 14.87 35.47 -6.39
CA SER A 89 14.86 35.40 -4.92
C SER A 89 14.11 34.20 -4.34
N ALA A 90 13.60 33.27 -5.14
CA ALA A 90 12.80 32.15 -4.68
C ALA A 90 13.55 31.21 -3.71
N ASP A 91 12.80 30.33 -3.06
CA ASP A 91 13.35 29.23 -2.28
C ASP A 91 14.03 28.19 -3.18
N SER A 92 15.08 27.52 -2.68
CA SER A 92 15.85 26.51 -3.42
C SER A 92 14.99 25.35 -3.91
N ALA A 93 14.01 24.89 -3.14
CA ALA A 93 13.15 23.77 -3.51
C ALA A 93 12.25 24.13 -4.70
N VAL A 94 11.81 25.40 -4.75
CA VAL A 94 10.98 25.93 -5.82
C VAL A 94 11.78 26.10 -7.12
N ARG A 95 13.06 26.50 -7.04
CA ARG A 95 13.98 26.42 -8.19
C ARG A 95 14.19 24.98 -8.65
N SER A 96 14.56 24.05 -7.76
CA SER A 96 14.76 22.64 -8.12
C SER A 96 13.52 22.00 -8.75
N ALA A 97 12.32 22.36 -8.32
CA ALA A 97 11.07 21.91 -8.94
C ALA A 97 10.80 22.58 -10.30
N ALA A 98 11.14 23.85 -10.48
CA ALA A 98 11.06 24.53 -11.78
C ALA A 98 12.04 23.93 -12.80
N ASP A 99 13.28 23.65 -12.39
CA ASP A 99 14.31 23.01 -13.22
C ASP A 99 13.89 21.58 -13.60
N ASN A 100 13.42 20.78 -12.63
CA ASN A 100 12.89 19.45 -12.90
C ASN A 100 11.63 19.48 -13.79
N PHE A 101 10.77 20.49 -13.66
CA PHE A 101 9.60 20.65 -14.51
C PHE A 101 9.96 21.06 -15.95
N ALA A 102 10.99 21.90 -16.14
CA ALA A 102 11.53 22.18 -17.47
C ALA A 102 12.13 20.92 -18.13
N ALA A 103 12.77 20.05 -17.34
CA ALA A 103 13.22 18.74 -17.80
C ALA A 103 12.04 17.76 -18.08
N ASP A 104 10.95 17.81 -17.31
CA ASP A 104 9.72 17.05 -17.57
C ASP A 104 9.05 17.48 -18.87
N LEU A 105 8.96 18.80 -19.11
CA LEU A 105 8.52 19.36 -20.38
C LEU A 105 9.41 18.90 -21.55
N GLN A 106 10.73 18.79 -21.35
CA GLN A 106 11.62 18.22 -22.36
C GLN A 106 11.38 16.72 -22.60
N ARG A 107 11.15 15.92 -21.56
CA ARG A 107 10.81 14.48 -21.68
C ARG A 107 9.53 14.27 -22.49
N VAL A 108 8.53 15.14 -22.31
CA VAL A 108 7.24 15.06 -23.01
C VAL A 108 7.30 15.67 -24.42
N ALA A 109 7.92 16.84 -24.61
CA ALA A 109 7.93 17.56 -25.89
C ALA A 109 9.03 17.10 -26.86
N GLY A 110 10.12 16.52 -26.37
CA GLY A 110 11.35 16.24 -27.13
C GLY A 110 12.27 17.46 -27.34
N ARG A 111 11.89 18.65 -26.85
CA ARG A 111 12.65 19.90 -26.95
C ARG A 111 12.75 20.59 -25.59
N THR A 112 13.87 21.27 -25.33
CA THR A 112 14.13 21.97 -24.07
C THR A 112 13.11 23.06 -23.78
N SER A 113 12.71 23.17 -22.51
CA SER A 113 12.09 24.39 -21.98
C SER A 113 13.17 25.25 -21.33
N ASP A 114 13.12 26.56 -21.56
CA ASP A 114 13.93 27.52 -20.81
C ASP A 114 13.36 27.71 -19.40
N VAL A 115 14.24 28.07 -18.45
CA VAL A 115 13.90 28.55 -17.11
C VAL A 115 14.40 30.00 -17.00
N SER A 116 13.49 30.93 -16.68
CA SER A 116 13.78 32.35 -16.52
C SER A 116 13.66 32.78 -15.05
N THR A 117 14.54 33.67 -14.61
CA THR A 117 14.52 34.26 -13.26
C THR A 117 13.54 35.42 -13.10
N ASP A 118 12.98 35.91 -14.22
CA ASP A 118 12.03 37.02 -14.27
C ASP A 118 11.19 36.98 -15.58
N LEU A 119 10.34 37.99 -15.80
CA LEU A 119 9.42 38.09 -16.95
C LEU A 119 9.95 38.93 -18.12
N ALA A 120 11.18 39.46 -18.06
CA ALA A 120 11.76 40.21 -19.17
C ALA A 120 12.13 39.26 -20.32
N GLY A 121 11.87 39.69 -21.56
CA GLY A 121 12.11 38.86 -22.75
C GLY A 121 11.11 37.73 -23.00
N VAL A 122 10.45 37.20 -21.95
CA VAL A 122 9.40 36.16 -22.03
C VAL A 122 8.20 36.66 -22.85
N ARG A 123 7.69 35.83 -23.77
CA ARG A 123 6.61 36.17 -24.71
C ARG A 123 5.64 35.02 -24.93
N GLY A 124 4.38 35.32 -25.24
CA GLY A 124 3.38 34.32 -25.61
C GLY A 124 2.83 33.55 -24.41
N THR A 125 3.40 32.40 -24.08
CA THR A 125 2.94 31.52 -22.99
C THR A 125 4.07 31.15 -22.04
N ALA A 126 3.81 31.26 -20.74
CA ALA A 126 4.76 30.95 -19.67
C ALA A 126 4.11 30.14 -18.53
N VAL A 127 4.91 29.38 -17.78
CA VAL A 127 4.49 28.78 -16.50
C VAL A 127 5.21 29.53 -15.39
N ILE A 128 4.46 30.16 -14.48
CA ILE A 128 5.00 30.97 -13.38
C ILE A 128 4.86 30.20 -12.08
N VAL A 129 5.96 29.91 -11.40
CA VAL A 129 5.99 29.16 -10.12
C VAL A 129 6.52 30.06 -9.00
N GLY A 130 5.82 30.12 -7.87
CA GLY A 130 6.25 30.95 -6.74
C GLY A 130 5.57 30.63 -5.41
N THR A 131 6.12 31.18 -4.33
CA THR A 131 5.56 31.10 -2.97
C THR A 131 4.91 32.43 -2.61
N LEU A 132 3.72 32.38 -2.02
CA LEU A 132 2.95 33.54 -1.55
C LEU A 132 3.78 34.42 -0.59
N GLY A 133 3.91 35.72 -0.86
CA GLY A 133 4.69 36.65 -0.03
C GLY A 133 6.21 36.50 -0.13
N GLN A 134 6.72 35.70 -1.09
CA GLN A 134 8.15 35.52 -1.37
C GLN A 134 8.48 35.67 -2.86
N SER A 135 7.48 36.01 -3.69
CA SER A 135 7.56 36.08 -5.14
C SER A 135 6.93 37.39 -5.62
N PRO A 136 7.75 38.41 -5.94
CA PRO A 136 7.27 39.69 -6.47
C PRO A 136 6.36 39.54 -7.68
N ILE A 137 6.58 38.53 -8.54
CA ILE A 137 5.68 38.24 -9.68
C ILE A 137 4.29 37.83 -9.17
N ILE A 138 4.20 36.86 -8.26
CA ILE A 138 2.92 36.39 -7.72
C ILE A 138 2.20 37.49 -6.93
N ASP A 139 2.92 38.21 -6.08
CA ASP A 139 2.32 39.27 -5.25
C ASP A 139 1.80 40.44 -6.11
N ALA A 140 2.45 40.75 -7.24
CA ALA A 140 1.93 41.70 -8.23
C ALA A 140 0.66 41.20 -8.94
N LEU A 141 0.57 39.90 -9.27
CA LEU A 141 -0.63 39.30 -9.87
C LEU A 141 -1.82 39.26 -8.88
N ILE A 142 -1.54 39.05 -7.58
CA ILE A 142 -2.53 39.15 -6.51
C ILE A 142 -2.98 40.61 -6.34
N ALA A 143 -2.06 41.58 -6.30
CA ALA A 143 -2.37 43.00 -6.18
C ALA A 143 -3.19 43.53 -7.39
N ALA A 144 -2.95 42.98 -8.58
CA ALA A 144 -3.74 43.24 -9.78
C ALA A 144 -5.10 42.50 -9.83
N GLY A 145 -5.49 41.77 -8.76
CA GLY A 145 -6.75 41.04 -8.66
C GLY A 145 -6.86 39.81 -9.56
N LYS A 146 -5.76 39.34 -10.15
CA LYS A 146 -5.74 38.20 -11.09
C LYS A 146 -5.67 36.83 -10.39
N ILE A 147 -5.27 36.80 -9.11
CA ILE A 147 -5.13 35.57 -8.32
C ILE A 147 -5.77 35.78 -6.95
N ASP A 148 -6.63 34.85 -6.53
CA ASP A 148 -7.23 34.82 -5.20
C ASP A 148 -6.38 33.97 -4.25
N ARG A 149 -5.80 34.61 -3.22
CA ARG A 149 -4.97 33.93 -2.20
C ARG A 149 -5.76 33.24 -1.08
N ARG A 150 -7.10 33.37 -1.01
CA ARG A 150 -7.91 32.84 0.11
C ARG A 150 -7.71 31.35 0.37
N ALA A 151 -7.49 30.55 -0.68
CA ALA A 151 -7.27 29.11 -0.56
C ALA A 151 -5.89 28.72 0.02
N LEU A 152 -4.97 29.68 0.17
CA LEU A 152 -3.58 29.47 0.60
C LEU A 152 -3.30 29.98 2.03
N LEU A 153 -4.02 31.02 2.47
CA LEU A 153 -3.74 31.72 3.74
C LEU A 153 -3.77 30.74 4.93
N GLN A 154 -2.66 30.71 5.68
CA GLN A 154 -2.45 29.88 6.89
C GLN A 154 -2.60 28.36 6.68
N ARG A 155 -2.52 27.84 5.45
CA ARG A 155 -2.62 26.40 5.16
C ARG A 155 -1.27 25.78 4.81
N TRP A 156 -0.82 24.86 5.64
CA TRP A 156 0.38 24.04 5.44
C TRP A 156 0.33 23.31 4.09
N GLU A 157 1.38 23.48 3.28
CA GLU A 157 1.63 22.79 2.01
C GLU A 157 0.49 22.91 0.98
N ALA A 158 -0.37 23.91 1.13
CA ALA A 158 -1.42 24.22 0.19
C ALA A 158 -0.85 24.84 -1.09
N TYR A 159 -1.51 24.58 -2.22
CA TYR A 159 -1.18 25.23 -3.48
C TYR A 159 -2.43 25.61 -4.26
N THR A 160 -2.24 26.51 -5.23
CA THR A 160 -3.25 26.89 -6.23
C THR A 160 -2.59 26.90 -7.60
N GLN A 161 -3.15 26.13 -8.52
CA GLN A 161 -2.87 26.22 -9.96
C GLN A 161 -3.98 27.07 -10.61
N ILE A 162 -3.63 28.06 -11.42
CA ILE A 162 -4.61 28.95 -12.07
C ILE A 162 -4.13 29.41 -13.46
N VAL A 163 -5.00 29.36 -14.47
CA VAL A 163 -4.72 29.95 -15.79
C VAL A 163 -5.12 31.42 -15.79
N VAL A 164 -4.13 32.31 -15.96
CA VAL A 164 -4.29 33.77 -15.93
C VAL A 164 -4.11 34.34 -17.34
N ASP A 165 -5.08 35.14 -17.80
CA ASP A 165 -4.95 35.92 -19.03
C ASP A 165 -4.09 37.17 -18.80
N ARG A 166 -3.25 37.51 -19.81
CA ARG A 166 -2.43 38.71 -19.88
C ARG A 166 -1.76 39.08 -18.56
N PRO A 167 -0.95 38.18 -17.93
CA PRO A 167 -0.22 38.51 -16.70
C PRO A 167 0.61 39.78 -16.89
N THR A 168 1.31 39.89 -18.03
CA THR A 168 1.95 41.10 -18.58
C THR A 168 1.41 41.41 -19.99
N PRO A 169 1.72 42.57 -20.59
CA PRO A 169 1.35 42.86 -21.99
C PRO A 169 2.02 41.95 -23.05
N GLN A 170 3.11 41.26 -22.71
CA GLN A 170 3.91 40.44 -23.65
C GLN A 170 3.57 38.94 -23.61
N ILE A 171 2.85 38.51 -22.56
CA ILE A 171 2.47 37.11 -22.32
C ILE A 171 0.95 37.05 -22.44
N ASP A 172 0.42 36.33 -23.42
CA ASP A 172 -1.01 36.21 -23.68
C ASP A 172 -1.73 35.52 -22.52
N ARG A 173 -1.14 34.44 -21.99
CA ARG A 173 -1.63 33.64 -20.84
C ARG A 173 -0.46 32.99 -20.12
N ALA A 174 -0.60 32.80 -18.81
CA ALA A 174 0.25 31.90 -18.04
C ALA A 174 -0.56 30.86 -17.28
N LEU A 175 0.01 29.66 -17.12
CA LEU A 175 -0.29 28.85 -15.93
C LEU A 175 0.49 29.46 -14.77
N VAL A 176 -0.18 29.70 -13.66
CA VAL A 176 0.45 30.20 -12.43
C VAL A 176 0.25 29.19 -11.31
N ILE A 177 1.35 28.80 -10.67
CA ILE A 177 1.41 27.81 -9.60
C ILE A 177 1.90 28.52 -8.34
N VAL A 178 1.01 28.69 -7.37
CA VAL A 178 1.30 29.41 -6.12
C VAL A 178 1.24 28.47 -4.93
N GLY A 179 2.36 28.34 -4.22
CA GLY A 179 2.41 27.69 -2.91
C GLY A 179 2.03 28.64 -1.77
N ALA A 180 1.34 28.13 -0.76
CA ALA A 180 1.23 28.79 0.55
C ALA A 180 2.58 28.80 1.30
N ASP A 181 3.41 27.80 1.02
CA ASP A 181 4.81 27.69 1.43
C ASP A 181 5.63 27.03 0.31
N ARG A 182 6.95 26.89 0.53
CA ARG A 182 7.92 26.29 -0.40
C ARG A 182 7.49 24.90 -0.91
N ARG A 183 6.95 24.05 -0.05
CA ARG A 183 6.55 22.68 -0.40
C ARG A 183 5.21 22.67 -1.13
N GLY A 184 4.29 23.55 -0.78
CA GLY A 184 3.10 23.81 -1.59
C GLY A 184 3.43 24.13 -3.05
N ALA A 185 4.39 25.03 -3.30
CA ALA A 185 4.81 25.37 -4.67
C ALA A 185 5.44 24.17 -5.40
N VAL A 186 6.25 23.36 -4.72
CA VAL A 186 6.83 22.12 -5.25
C VAL A 186 5.73 21.10 -5.61
N PHE A 187 4.81 20.80 -4.70
CA PHE A 187 3.72 19.84 -4.93
C PHE A 187 2.76 20.30 -6.03
N GLY A 188 2.44 21.60 -6.07
CA GLY A 188 1.64 22.20 -7.13
C GLY A 188 2.32 22.12 -8.51
N THR A 189 3.65 22.00 -8.56
CA THR A 189 4.44 21.85 -9.79
C THR A 189 4.53 20.38 -10.21
N TYR A 190 4.88 19.47 -9.30
CA TYR A 190 4.92 18.03 -9.61
C TYR A 190 3.54 17.42 -9.89
N ASP A 191 2.46 18.01 -9.36
CA ASP A 191 1.09 17.68 -9.76
C ASP A 191 0.82 17.97 -11.26
N VAL A 192 1.46 19.01 -11.84
CA VAL A 192 1.41 19.23 -13.30
C VAL A 192 2.30 18.23 -14.03
N SER A 193 3.42 17.80 -13.44
CA SER A 193 4.29 16.74 -14.01
C SER A 193 3.55 15.41 -14.13
N GLU A 194 2.87 15.00 -13.06
CA GLU A 194 1.95 13.84 -13.00
C GLU A 194 0.87 13.98 -14.10
N LYS A 195 0.24 15.17 -14.21
CA LYS A 195 -0.80 15.45 -15.21
C LYS A 195 -0.32 15.50 -16.68
N ILE A 196 0.97 15.67 -16.97
CA ILE A 196 1.50 15.60 -18.35
C ILE A 196 2.07 14.23 -18.71
N GLY A 197 1.94 13.23 -17.82
CA GLY A 197 2.40 11.86 -18.06
C GLY A 197 3.83 11.57 -17.60
N VAL A 198 4.44 12.42 -16.76
CA VAL A 198 5.69 12.08 -16.06
C VAL A 198 5.35 11.48 -14.70
N SER A 199 5.29 10.14 -14.67
CA SER A 199 5.09 9.36 -13.44
C SER A 199 6.16 9.69 -12.39
N PRO A 200 5.84 9.72 -11.07
CA PRO A 200 6.84 9.75 -10.01
C PRO A 200 7.91 8.66 -10.14
N TRP A 201 7.56 7.54 -10.79
CA TRP A 201 8.41 6.37 -11.00
C TRP A 201 9.22 6.38 -12.30
N TYR A 202 9.23 7.49 -13.07
CA TYR A 202 9.97 7.57 -14.35
C TYR A 202 11.45 7.18 -14.20
N TRP A 203 12.08 7.58 -13.08
CA TRP A 203 13.45 7.18 -12.77
C TRP A 203 13.50 5.94 -11.87
N PHE A 204 12.64 5.80 -10.87
CA PHE A 204 12.78 4.72 -9.87
C PHE A 204 12.20 3.36 -10.29
N ALA A 205 11.37 3.30 -11.33
CA ALA A 205 10.92 2.03 -11.93
C ALA A 205 10.85 2.06 -13.47
N ASP A 206 11.66 2.93 -14.10
CA ASP A 206 11.81 3.02 -15.56
C ASP A 206 10.51 3.29 -16.35
N VAL A 207 9.52 3.93 -15.71
CA VAL A 207 8.23 4.23 -16.35
C VAL A 207 8.42 5.20 -17.52
N ALA A 208 8.09 4.75 -18.73
CA ALA A 208 8.23 5.52 -19.96
C ALA A 208 7.33 6.77 -19.97
N THR A 209 7.90 7.93 -20.28
CA THR A 209 7.15 9.16 -20.55
C THR A 209 6.71 9.19 -22.01
N ALA A 210 5.41 9.28 -22.27
CA ALA A 210 4.89 9.30 -23.63
C ALA A 210 5.08 10.68 -24.29
N HIS A 211 5.66 10.71 -25.50
CA HIS A 211 5.85 11.95 -26.27
C HIS A 211 4.53 12.62 -26.64
N ARG A 212 4.50 13.97 -26.62
CA ARG A 212 3.36 14.81 -27.02
C ARG A 212 3.80 16.10 -27.69
N SER A 213 3.55 16.20 -29.00
CA SER A 213 3.78 17.43 -29.76
C SER A 213 2.88 18.61 -29.38
N ASN A 214 1.75 18.38 -28.68
CA ASN A 214 0.88 19.44 -28.16
C ASN A 214 0.24 19.03 -26.83
N LEU A 215 0.22 19.94 -25.86
CA LEU A 215 -0.54 19.84 -24.60
C LEU A 215 -1.06 21.21 -24.17
N PHE A 216 -2.33 21.26 -23.78
CA PHE A 216 -3.06 22.44 -23.36
C PHE A 216 -3.65 22.24 -21.95
N ILE A 217 -3.84 23.32 -21.21
CA ILE A 217 -4.41 23.30 -19.85
C ILE A 217 -5.69 24.15 -19.83
N THR A 218 -6.79 23.54 -19.40
CA THR A 218 -8.11 24.19 -19.33
C THR A 218 -8.15 25.38 -18.35
N ARG A 219 -9.02 26.35 -18.64
CA ARG A 219 -9.17 27.58 -17.85
C ARG A 219 -9.69 27.33 -16.44
N GLY A 220 -9.41 28.28 -15.56
CA GLY A 220 -9.92 28.32 -14.18
C GLY A 220 -8.81 28.10 -13.16
N SER A 221 -9.21 27.69 -11.95
CA SER A 221 -8.33 27.52 -10.79
C SER A 221 -8.66 26.22 -10.08
N VAL A 222 -7.63 25.55 -9.56
CA VAL A 222 -7.73 24.40 -8.64
C VAL A 222 -6.80 24.67 -7.46
N SER A 223 -7.27 24.38 -6.24
CA SER A 223 -6.47 24.49 -5.02
C SER A 223 -6.59 23.23 -4.18
N ASP A 224 -5.46 22.75 -3.64
CA ASP A 224 -5.41 21.54 -2.82
C ASP A 224 -4.42 21.70 -1.65
N ALA A 225 -4.49 20.83 -0.64
CA ALA A 225 -3.53 20.74 0.47
C ALA A 225 -3.69 19.41 1.22
N PRO A 226 -2.60 18.87 1.82
CA PRO A 226 -2.63 17.58 2.48
C PRO A 226 -3.52 17.54 3.72
N LYS A 227 -4.01 16.35 4.07
CA LYS A 227 -4.77 16.06 5.30
C LYS A 227 -3.93 15.46 6.41
N VAL A 228 -2.77 14.88 6.08
CA VAL A 228 -1.75 14.42 7.04
C VAL A 228 -0.54 15.34 6.95
N ARG A 229 -0.10 15.92 8.08
CA ARG A 229 0.89 17.01 8.08
C ARG A 229 2.28 16.57 7.62
N TYR A 230 2.80 15.48 8.18
CA TYR A 230 4.06 14.83 7.80
C TYR A 230 3.75 13.47 7.17
N ARG A 231 4.31 13.23 5.99
CA ARG A 231 4.02 12.06 5.13
C ARG A 231 5.35 11.57 4.59
N GLY A 232 5.72 10.34 4.87
CA GLY A 232 7.07 9.88 4.59
C GLY A 232 7.28 8.38 4.57
N LEU A 233 8.54 8.02 4.35
CA LEU A 233 9.05 6.65 4.39
C LEU A 233 10.25 6.57 5.35
N PHE A 234 10.57 5.35 5.75
CA PHE A 234 11.79 4.97 6.44
C PHE A 234 12.53 3.96 5.55
N ILE A 235 13.77 4.28 5.18
CA ILE A 235 14.68 3.31 4.58
C ILE A 235 15.34 2.57 5.74
N ASN A 236 15.06 1.29 5.87
CA ASN A 236 15.55 0.41 6.93
C ASN A 236 15.89 -0.96 6.34
N ASP A 237 16.48 -1.83 7.16
CA ASP A 237 16.77 -3.22 6.80
C ASP A 237 17.67 -3.34 5.54
N GLU A 238 18.35 -2.25 5.16
CA GLU A 238 18.77 -1.93 3.78
C GLU A 238 20.09 -2.61 3.29
N ASP A 239 20.47 -3.64 4.03
CA ASP A 239 21.59 -4.55 3.77
C ASP A 239 21.00 -5.94 3.47
N PRO A 240 21.33 -6.59 2.34
CA PRO A 240 22.42 -6.28 1.40
C PRO A 240 22.01 -5.44 0.17
N ALA A 241 20.72 -5.14 -0.03
CA ALA A 241 20.18 -4.74 -1.33
C ALA A 241 20.43 -3.28 -1.71
N LEU A 242 19.76 -2.30 -1.09
CA LEU A 242 19.90 -0.87 -1.38
C LEU A 242 21.33 -0.40 -1.11
N LYS A 243 21.99 -0.88 -0.05
CA LYS A 243 23.43 -0.63 0.17
C LYS A 243 24.27 -1.14 -1.00
N GLY A 244 24.04 -2.38 -1.45
CA GLY A 244 24.79 -3.00 -2.55
C GLY A 244 24.64 -2.21 -3.84
N TRP A 245 23.39 -1.89 -4.19
CA TRP A 245 23.04 -1.04 -5.33
C TRP A 245 23.64 0.37 -5.23
N ALA A 246 23.46 1.07 -4.10
CA ALA A 246 23.96 2.43 -3.90
C ALA A 246 25.50 2.50 -3.92
N THR A 247 26.17 1.45 -3.42
CA THR A 247 27.63 1.31 -3.54
C THR A 247 28.06 1.19 -5.00
N LYS A 248 27.41 0.32 -5.79
CA LYS A 248 27.69 0.15 -7.22
C LYS A 248 27.37 1.40 -8.06
N LYS A 249 26.26 2.10 -7.74
CA LYS A 249 25.70 3.17 -8.58
C LYS A 249 26.18 4.57 -8.24
N PHE A 250 26.43 4.85 -6.95
CA PHE A 250 26.76 6.18 -6.43
C PHE A 250 28.04 6.24 -5.58
N GLY A 251 28.70 5.09 -5.35
CA GLY A 251 29.83 4.95 -4.42
C GLY A 251 29.41 4.85 -2.95
N GLY A 252 28.12 4.78 -2.64
CA GLY A 252 27.60 4.61 -1.29
C GLY A 252 26.22 5.24 -1.08
N VAL A 253 25.74 5.17 0.16
CA VAL A 253 24.49 5.81 0.64
C VAL A 253 24.82 7.27 0.98
N ASN A 254 24.82 8.13 -0.04
CA ASN A 254 25.31 9.51 -0.01
C ASN A 254 24.36 10.48 -0.73
N ALA A 255 24.69 11.78 -0.79
CA ALA A 255 23.80 12.82 -1.27
C ALA A 255 23.36 12.61 -2.73
N LYS A 256 24.18 11.94 -3.56
CA LYS A 256 23.86 11.62 -4.96
C LYS A 256 22.75 10.58 -5.08
N MET A 257 22.73 9.61 -4.17
CA MET A 257 21.65 8.63 -4.06
C MET A 257 20.39 9.29 -3.47
N TYR A 258 20.55 10.05 -2.38
CA TYR A 258 19.44 10.73 -1.72
C TYR A 258 18.76 11.80 -2.58
N ALA A 259 19.46 12.46 -3.51
CA ALA A 259 18.86 13.37 -4.49
C ALA A 259 17.66 12.74 -5.22
N HIS A 260 17.83 11.50 -5.69
CA HIS A 260 16.76 10.76 -6.37
C HIS A 260 15.64 10.36 -5.39
N VAL A 261 15.97 9.96 -4.15
CA VAL A 261 14.97 9.61 -3.12
C VAL A 261 14.12 10.82 -2.74
N PHE A 262 14.73 11.99 -2.60
CA PHE A 262 14.04 13.25 -2.32
C PHE A 262 13.15 13.67 -3.50
N GLU A 263 13.61 13.55 -4.75
CA GLU A 263 12.78 13.80 -5.94
C GLU A 263 11.56 12.87 -5.99
N LEU A 264 11.78 11.55 -5.81
CA LEU A 264 10.72 10.54 -5.76
C LEU A 264 9.67 10.86 -4.69
N GLY A 265 10.12 11.16 -3.46
CA GLY A 265 9.24 11.54 -2.36
C GLY A 265 8.40 12.78 -2.67
N LEU A 266 9.02 13.85 -3.15
CA LEU A 266 8.33 15.10 -3.48
C LEU A 266 7.35 14.93 -4.64
N ARG A 267 7.67 14.11 -5.65
CA ARG A 267 6.75 13.77 -6.75
C ARG A 267 5.52 12.99 -6.26
N MET A 268 5.68 12.10 -5.28
CA MET A 268 4.57 11.45 -4.56
C MET A 268 3.93 12.32 -3.46
N LYS A 269 4.26 13.63 -3.41
CA LYS A 269 3.73 14.60 -2.45
C LYS A 269 4.04 14.26 -0.97
N ALA A 270 5.08 13.46 -0.72
CA ALA A 270 5.68 13.25 0.58
C ALA A 270 6.54 14.46 1.00
N ASN A 271 6.79 14.60 2.30
CA ASN A 271 7.63 15.67 2.86
C ASN A 271 8.61 15.20 3.95
N TYR A 272 8.58 13.92 4.36
CA TYR A 272 9.32 13.41 5.51
C TYR A 272 10.15 12.16 5.17
N LEU A 273 11.31 12.01 5.79
CA LEU A 273 12.18 10.84 5.63
C LEU A 273 12.87 10.47 6.95
N TRP A 274 12.85 9.18 7.30
CA TRP A 274 13.86 8.57 8.14
C TRP A 274 14.91 7.91 7.23
N PRO A 275 16.20 8.27 7.35
CA PRO A 275 17.25 7.79 6.44
C PRO A 275 17.75 6.39 6.84
N ALA A 276 18.41 5.74 5.89
CA ALA A 276 19.13 4.48 6.09
C ALA A 276 20.16 4.59 7.23
N MET A 277 20.08 3.71 8.22
CA MET A 277 20.81 3.80 9.49
C MET A 277 21.58 2.53 9.90
N TRP A 278 21.39 1.38 9.23
CA TRP A 278 22.05 0.11 9.59
C TRP A 278 23.56 0.17 9.32
N GLY A 279 24.37 0.45 10.34
CA GLY A 279 25.78 0.77 10.15
C GLY A 279 26.01 2.05 9.33
N LYS A 280 25.01 2.95 9.30
CA LYS A 280 25.00 4.20 8.52
C LYS A 280 24.62 5.39 9.41
N ALA A 281 25.12 6.56 9.07
CA ALA A 281 24.94 7.80 9.82
C ALA A 281 24.78 8.96 8.85
N PHE A 282 23.55 9.21 8.42
CA PHE A 282 23.17 10.19 7.39
C PHE A 282 23.94 11.52 7.46
N ASN A 283 24.07 12.11 8.65
CA ASN A 283 24.70 13.42 8.86
C ASN A 283 26.26 13.38 8.96
N VAL A 284 26.89 12.21 8.77
CA VAL A 284 28.31 11.97 9.02
C VAL A 284 28.99 11.21 7.89
N ASP A 285 28.29 10.23 7.29
CA ASP A 285 28.80 9.49 6.12
C ASP A 285 28.87 10.37 4.86
N ASP A 286 28.02 11.42 4.78
CA ASP A 286 28.13 12.53 3.82
C ASP A 286 27.45 13.78 4.41
N PRO A 287 28.18 14.87 4.71
CA PRO A 287 27.60 16.11 5.27
C PRO A 287 26.58 16.80 4.35
N ASP A 288 26.70 16.65 3.03
CA ASP A 288 25.81 17.31 2.07
C ASP A 288 24.39 16.72 2.10
N ASN A 289 24.20 15.52 2.68
CA ASN A 289 22.88 14.88 2.85
C ASN A 289 21.83 15.78 3.51
N MET A 290 22.17 16.42 4.63
CA MET A 290 21.26 17.29 5.38
C MET A 290 21.03 18.63 4.67
N VAL A 291 22.07 19.15 4.01
CA VAL A 291 22.02 20.37 3.23
C VAL A 291 21.09 20.19 2.03
N LEU A 292 21.24 19.08 1.29
CA LEU A 292 20.43 18.74 0.13
C LEU A 292 18.97 18.45 0.52
N ALA A 293 18.74 17.75 1.64
CA ALA A 293 17.38 17.51 2.14
C ALA A 293 16.63 18.82 2.36
N ASP A 294 17.22 19.77 3.10
CA ASP A 294 16.63 21.08 3.31
C ASP A 294 16.57 21.91 2.03
N GLN A 295 17.55 21.83 1.14
CA GLN A 295 17.52 22.52 -0.16
C GLN A 295 16.36 22.06 -1.04
N MET A 296 16.07 20.76 -1.10
CA MET A 296 14.92 20.19 -1.82
C MET A 296 13.62 20.30 -1.03
N GLY A 297 13.69 20.62 0.26
CA GLY A 297 12.53 20.84 1.12
C GLY A 297 12.02 19.60 1.86
N ILE A 298 12.79 18.53 1.95
CA ILE A 298 12.47 17.37 2.81
C ILE A 298 12.70 17.72 4.29
N VAL A 299 11.71 17.39 5.12
CA VAL A 299 11.81 17.42 6.59
C VAL A 299 12.54 16.15 7.02
N MET A 300 13.68 16.27 7.69
CA MET A 300 14.40 15.10 8.20
C MET A 300 13.90 14.65 9.57
N GLY A 301 13.92 13.33 9.79
CA GLY A 301 13.77 12.72 11.09
C GLY A 301 14.78 11.59 11.31
N THR A 302 14.64 10.92 12.44
CA THR A 302 15.42 9.75 12.85
C THR A 302 14.47 8.74 13.51
N SER A 303 14.81 7.45 13.49
CA SER A 303 13.92 6.40 14.00
C SER A 303 13.64 6.54 15.51
N HIS A 304 12.66 5.81 16.02
CA HIS A 304 12.18 5.91 17.41
C HIS A 304 13.23 5.67 18.51
N HIS A 305 14.39 5.10 18.19
CA HIS A 305 15.49 4.87 19.14
C HIS A 305 16.73 5.74 18.87
N GLU A 306 16.61 6.72 17.98
CA GLU A 306 17.67 7.63 17.54
C GLU A 306 17.35 9.09 17.94
N PRO A 307 17.34 9.42 19.25
CA PRO A 307 16.84 10.71 19.71
C PRO A 307 17.77 11.88 19.36
N MET A 308 17.20 13.09 19.35
CA MET A 308 17.92 14.36 19.31
C MET A 308 18.78 14.56 18.04
N MET A 309 18.26 14.11 16.90
CA MET A 309 18.91 14.20 15.56
C MET A 309 20.28 13.50 15.49
N ARG A 310 20.45 12.39 16.22
CA ARG A 310 21.65 11.54 16.22
C ARG A 310 21.29 10.16 15.68
N ALA A 311 21.93 9.73 14.59
CA ALA A 311 21.80 8.35 14.11
C ALA A 311 22.52 7.37 15.05
N GLN A 312 22.04 6.13 15.18
CA GLN A 312 22.53 5.15 16.16
C GLN A 312 24.06 4.97 16.09
N LYS A 313 24.59 4.81 14.87
CA LYS A 313 26.03 4.66 14.60
C LYS A 313 26.88 5.81 15.16
N GLU A 314 26.35 7.03 15.27
CA GLU A 314 27.11 8.18 15.81
C GLU A 314 27.57 7.96 17.26
N TRP A 315 26.89 7.11 18.04
CA TRP A 315 27.31 6.77 19.39
C TRP A 315 28.59 5.92 19.44
N HIS A 316 28.89 5.17 18.37
CA HIS A 316 30.04 4.27 18.27
C HIS A 316 31.22 4.87 17.49
N LEU A 317 31.02 6.01 16.82
CA LEU A 317 32.05 6.70 16.05
C LEU A 317 32.91 7.61 16.93
N LYS A 318 34.12 7.17 17.28
CA LYS A 318 35.12 7.92 18.08
C LYS A 318 35.52 9.30 17.52
N SER A 319 35.16 9.62 16.28
CA SER A 319 35.31 10.94 15.66
C SER A 319 34.25 11.95 16.11
N ILE A 320 33.16 11.50 16.72
CA ILE A 320 32.05 12.33 17.19
C ILE A 320 32.29 12.74 18.65
N PRO A 321 32.34 14.04 18.98
CA PRO A 321 32.50 14.49 20.36
C PRO A 321 31.40 13.92 21.27
N ASN A 322 31.82 13.41 22.43
CA ASN A 322 30.97 12.77 23.44
C ASN A 322 30.32 11.43 23.02
N SER A 323 30.80 10.78 21.95
CA SER A 323 30.38 9.41 21.61
C SER A 323 30.83 8.38 22.65
N GLY A 324 29.96 7.42 23.00
CA GLY A 324 30.35 6.17 23.64
C GLY A 324 30.34 6.16 25.18
N GLY A 325 30.77 5.02 25.73
CA GLY A 325 30.38 4.61 27.08
C GLY A 325 29.01 3.92 27.07
N ALA A 326 28.44 3.67 28.25
CA ALA A 326 27.14 3.00 28.36
C ALA A 326 26.00 3.87 27.77
N TRP A 327 25.13 3.26 26.97
CA TRP A 327 23.88 3.89 26.52
C TRP A 327 22.80 3.77 27.62
N ASP A 328 23.09 4.38 28.77
CA ASP A 328 22.27 4.31 29.98
C ASP A 328 22.19 5.69 30.65
N TYR A 329 20.97 6.18 30.85
CA TYR A 329 20.73 7.50 31.45
C TYR A 329 20.83 7.51 32.98
N THR A 330 20.98 6.36 33.63
CA THR A 330 21.23 6.30 35.08
C THR A 330 22.72 6.50 35.39
N SER A 331 23.63 5.84 34.66
CA SER A 331 25.09 5.96 34.86
C SER A 331 25.78 7.01 33.98
N ASN A 332 25.33 7.24 32.74
CA ASN A 332 26.07 8.04 31.73
C ASN A 332 25.36 9.34 31.30
N ALA A 333 24.40 9.82 32.12
CA ALA A 333 23.50 10.92 31.79
C ALA A 333 24.19 12.21 31.29
N ALA A 334 25.35 12.55 31.85
CA ALA A 334 26.08 13.75 31.48
C ALA A 334 26.68 13.67 30.06
N ASN A 335 27.23 12.51 29.68
CA ASN A 335 27.78 12.32 28.35
C ASN A 335 26.66 12.27 27.29
N LEU A 336 25.56 11.56 27.58
CA LEU A 336 24.38 11.50 26.72
C LEU A 336 23.79 12.90 26.45
N ARG A 337 23.64 13.76 27.47
CA ARG A 337 23.23 15.16 27.27
C ARG A 337 24.20 15.96 26.39
N ALA A 338 25.51 15.79 26.57
CA ALA A 338 26.53 16.46 25.75
C ALA A 338 26.53 15.97 24.28
N PHE A 339 26.31 14.67 24.07
CA PHE A 339 26.16 14.05 22.76
C PHE A 339 24.89 14.54 22.04
N TRP A 340 23.73 14.52 22.69
CA TRP A 340 22.47 15.03 22.16
C TRP A 340 22.53 16.53 21.83
N LYS A 341 23.18 17.35 22.67
CA LYS A 341 23.39 18.78 22.41
C LYS A 341 24.12 19.03 21.08
N GLY A 342 25.06 18.17 20.70
CA GLY A 342 25.73 18.22 19.39
C GLY A 342 24.80 17.94 18.20
N GLY A 343 23.78 17.09 18.36
CA GLY A 343 22.81 16.79 17.31
C GLY A 343 21.88 17.98 17.02
N ILE A 344 21.36 18.62 18.08
CA ILE A 344 20.56 19.84 17.96
C ILE A 344 21.42 21.02 17.46
N ALA A 345 22.69 21.11 17.87
CA ALA A 345 23.61 22.15 17.36
C ALA A 345 23.87 22.00 15.86
N ARG A 346 23.95 20.77 15.34
CA ARG A 346 24.02 20.48 13.90
C ARG A 346 22.73 20.85 13.18
N MET A 347 21.55 20.58 13.75
CA MET A 347 20.26 21.04 13.20
C MET A 347 20.21 22.59 13.07
N MET A 348 20.84 23.33 13.99
CA MET A 348 20.94 24.79 13.97
C MET A 348 22.08 25.36 13.10
N SER A 349 22.91 24.53 12.45
CA SER A 349 24.12 25.03 11.76
C SER A 349 23.86 25.66 10.37
N LYS A 350 22.59 25.75 9.94
CA LYS A 350 22.16 26.43 8.70
C LYS A 350 22.49 27.94 8.69
N GLY A 351 22.64 28.55 9.86
CA GLY A 351 23.01 29.96 10.00
C GLY A 351 21.83 30.94 9.96
N GLY A 352 22.10 32.22 10.20
CA GLY A 352 21.06 33.27 10.22
C GLY A 352 19.97 33.10 11.28
N GLY A 353 20.20 32.27 12.31
CA GLY A 353 19.17 31.86 13.27
C GLY A 353 18.19 30.80 12.75
N GLN A 354 18.37 30.32 11.50
CA GLN A 354 17.55 29.27 10.91
C GLN A 354 18.06 27.88 11.32
N ARG A 355 17.16 26.90 11.21
CA ARG A 355 17.44 25.46 11.36
C ARG A 355 17.20 24.74 10.04
N TYR A 356 17.88 23.62 9.83
CA TYR A 356 17.47 22.65 8.80
C TYR A 356 16.08 22.10 9.16
N ASP A 357 15.18 21.93 8.18
CA ASP A 357 13.82 21.49 8.50
C ASP A 357 13.81 20.06 9.04
N SER A 358 13.24 19.88 10.23
CA SER A 358 13.38 18.64 11.01
C SER A 358 12.25 18.46 12.02
N LEU A 359 11.91 17.20 12.30
CA LEU A 359 11.01 16.76 13.37
C LEU A 359 11.82 15.91 14.35
N VAL A 360 12.07 16.44 15.55
CA VAL A 360 13.05 15.90 16.49
C VAL A 360 12.48 14.73 17.28
N THR A 361 13.07 13.54 17.12
CA THR A 361 12.75 12.39 17.97
C THR A 361 13.22 12.64 19.42
N VAL A 362 12.31 12.49 20.38
CA VAL A 362 12.56 12.62 21.82
C VAL A 362 12.16 11.34 22.56
N GLY A 363 12.60 11.23 23.81
CA GLY A 363 12.61 9.98 24.58
C GLY A 363 13.93 9.23 24.42
N MET A 364 13.96 7.99 24.89
CA MET A 364 15.10 7.07 24.78
C MET A 364 14.57 5.64 24.81
N ARG A 365 15.27 4.73 24.15
CA ARG A 365 15.15 3.27 24.33
C ARG A 365 16.56 2.70 24.48
N GLY A 366 16.71 1.38 24.62
CA GLY A 366 18.02 0.73 24.61
C GLY A 366 18.78 0.97 23.30
N ASP A 367 20.06 0.58 23.29
CA ASP A 367 20.85 0.65 22.06
C ASP A 367 20.32 -0.41 21.06
N GLY A 368 20.40 -0.14 19.76
CA GLY A 368 19.97 -1.11 18.73
C GLY A 368 18.55 -1.70 18.88
N ASP A 369 17.54 -0.87 19.16
CA ASP A 369 16.11 -1.25 19.32
C ASP A 369 15.74 -2.05 20.59
N GLU A 370 16.69 -2.25 21.52
CA GLU A 370 16.47 -2.91 22.81
C GLU A 370 15.55 -2.10 23.76
N PRO A 371 14.88 -2.74 24.75
CA PRO A 371 14.11 -2.04 25.78
C PRO A 371 15.00 -1.44 26.88
N MET A 372 14.45 -0.52 27.66
CA MET A 372 15.05 -0.05 28.92
C MET A 372 14.59 -0.90 30.12
N ALA A 373 15.40 -1.00 31.18
CA ALA A 373 15.10 -1.82 32.35
C ALA A 373 13.81 -1.38 33.09
N GLU A 374 12.91 -2.33 33.37
CA GLU A 374 11.49 -2.07 33.61
C GLU A 374 11.16 -1.25 34.87
N SER A 375 11.84 -1.51 36.00
CA SER A 375 11.30 -1.17 37.33
C SER A 375 11.25 0.31 37.72
N THR A 376 11.87 1.21 36.94
CA THR A 376 11.79 2.67 37.15
C THR A 376 11.62 3.47 35.83
N ALA A 377 11.26 2.79 34.73
CA ALA A 377 11.36 3.35 33.38
C ALA A 377 10.56 4.65 33.14
N SER A 378 9.30 4.74 33.58
CA SER A 378 8.44 5.91 33.28
C SER A 378 9.02 7.23 33.80
N HIS A 379 9.42 7.30 35.07
CA HIS A 379 10.02 8.52 35.65
C HIS A 379 11.41 8.82 35.09
N LEU A 380 12.17 7.79 34.67
CA LEU A 380 13.43 7.98 33.97
C LEU A 380 13.21 8.60 32.59
N LEU A 381 12.19 8.16 31.85
CA LEU A 381 11.80 8.69 30.54
C LEU A 381 11.24 10.11 30.63
N GLU A 382 10.39 10.41 31.61
CA GLU A 382 9.91 11.76 31.90
C GLU A 382 11.09 12.73 32.14
N LYS A 383 12.08 12.29 32.92
CA LYS A 383 13.32 13.05 33.14
C LYS A 383 14.18 13.19 31.87
N VAL A 384 14.34 12.13 31.08
CA VAL A 384 15.06 12.17 29.79
C VAL A 384 14.42 13.21 28.86
N VAL A 385 13.09 13.20 28.71
CA VAL A 385 12.37 14.14 27.85
C VAL A 385 12.46 15.57 28.39
N ALA A 386 12.43 15.78 29.71
CA ALA A 386 12.64 17.09 30.32
C ALA A 386 14.06 17.65 30.05
N ASP A 387 15.10 16.83 30.27
CA ASP A 387 16.49 17.20 30.00
C ASP A 387 16.75 17.44 28.50
N GLN A 388 16.14 16.62 27.62
CA GLN A 388 16.18 16.81 26.17
C GLN A 388 15.51 18.13 25.75
N ARG A 389 14.35 18.48 26.31
CA ARG A 389 13.66 19.75 26.03
C ARG A 389 14.43 20.96 26.56
N ALA A 390 15.15 20.83 27.67
CA ALA A 390 16.10 21.84 28.13
C ALA A 390 17.26 22.04 27.13
N ILE A 391 17.80 20.96 26.55
CA ILE A 391 18.80 21.03 25.47
C ILE A 391 18.23 21.70 24.22
N ILE A 392 17.01 21.35 23.79
CA ILE A 392 16.34 22.01 22.66
C ILE A 392 16.25 23.52 22.91
N ALA A 393 15.74 23.93 24.08
CA ALA A 393 15.55 25.35 24.39
C ALA A 393 16.86 26.14 24.50
N ASP A 394 17.91 25.55 25.09
CA ASP A 394 19.23 26.18 25.15
C ASP A 394 19.88 26.30 23.76
N VAL A 395 19.73 25.32 22.87
CA VAL A 395 20.41 25.36 21.56
C VAL A 395 19.63 26.20 20.54
N THR A 396 18.30 26.13 20.51
CA THR A 396 17.49 26.93 19.58
C THR A 396 17.26 28.37 20.07
N LYS A 397 17.50 28.65 21.35
CA LYS A 397 17.20 29.92 22.04
C LYS A 397 15.70 30.31 22.00
N ALA A 398 14.83 29.32 21.83
CA ALA A 398 13.38 29.46 21.82
C ALA A 398 12.73 28.43 22.78
N PRO A 399 11.47 28.60 23.21
CA PRO A 399 10.75 27.57 23.97
C PRO A 399 10.71 26.25 23.20
N ALA A 400 10.96 25.11 23.88
CA ALA A 400 11.06 23.80 23.22
C ALA A 400 9.82 23.48 22.36
N ALA A 401 8.62 23.87 22.78
CA ALA A 401 7.37 23.70 22.05
C ALA A 401 7.29 24.42 20.67
N GLN A 402 8.24 25.31 20.34
CA GLN A 402 8.37 25.89 19.00
C GLN A 402 9.23 25.03 18.06
N THR A 403 9.91 24.00 18.58
CA THR A 403 10.61 22.98 17.79
C THR A 403 9.73 21.74 17.69
N PRO A 404 9.28 21.33 16.48
CA PRO A 404 8.51 20.11 16.30
C PRO A 404 9.24 18.89 16.86
N GLN A 405 8.55 18.14 17.72
CA GLN A 405 9.06 16.93 18.37
C GLN A 405 8.10 15.76 18.17
N VAL A 406 8.66 14.55 18.15
CA VAL A 406 7.92 13.29 18.09
C VAL A 406 8.43 12.32 19.14
N TRP A 407 7.53 11.63 19.83
CA TRP A 407 7.86 10.52 20.72
C TRP A 407 7.05 9.29 20.27
N ALA A 408 7.74 8.22 19.94
CA ALA A 408 7.10 6.98 19.53
C ALA A 408 6.71 6.12 20.75
N LEU A 409 5.44 5.76 20.80
CA LEU A 409 4.89 4.76 21.72
C LEU A 409 5.08 3.37 21.10
N TYR A 410 6.34 2.98 20.95
CA TYR A 410 6.75 1.71 20.33
C TYR A 410 7.06 0.67 21.40
N LYS A 411 6.68 -0.59 21.12
CA LYS A 411 6.87 -1.75 22.02
C LYS A 411 6.50 -1.43 23.47
N GLU A 412 7.46 -1.49 24.40
CA GLU A 412 7.23 -1.31 25.84
C GLU A 412 6.81 0.12 26.24
N VAL A 413 7.21 1.14 25.47
CA VAL A 413 6.91 2.56 25.75
C VAL A 413 5.40 2.85 25.68
N GLN A 414 4.67 2.10 24.85
CA GLN A 414 3.20 2.14 24.83
C GLN A 414 2.60 1.74 26.17
N GLY A 415 3.18 0.71 26.83
CA GLY A 415 2.76 0.26 28.15
C GLY A 415 2.95 1.33 29.22
N TYR A 416 4.06 2.08 29.20
CA TYR A 416 4.28 3.19 30.14
C TYR A 416 3.25 4.31 29.96
N TYR A 417 2.88 4.64 28.71
CA TYR A 417 1.82 5.62 28.42
C TYR A 417 0.43 5.13 28.87
N ASP A 418 0.07 3.87 28.59
CA ASP A 418 -1.17 3.25 29.07
C ASP A 418 -1.25 3.18 30.61
N HIS A 419 -0.11 3.24 31.33
CA HIS A 419 -0.02 3.36 32.80
C HIS A 419 0.15 4.80 33.32
N GLY A 420 0.00 5.82 32.47
CA GLY A 420 -0.07 7.23 32.89
C GLY A 420 1.24 8.03 32.89
N MET A 421 2.29 7.55 32.20
CA MET A 421 3.50 8.34 31.92
C MET A 421 3.15 9.69 31.27
N GLN A 422 3.67 10.79 31.81
CA GLN A 422 3.33 12.14 31.38
C GLN A 422 4.07 12.55 30.10
N VAL A 423 3.36 13.25 29.20
CA VAL A 423 3.87 13.68 27.90
C VAL A 423 3.53 15.17 27.69
N PRO A 424 4.49 16.04 27.29
CA PRO A 424 4.20 17.44 26.98
C PRO A 424 3.26 17.56 25.77
N ASP A 425 2.23 18.41 25.88
CA ASP A 425 1.11 18.43 24.92
C ASP A 425 1.50 18.79 23.48
N ASP A 426 2.60 19.50 23.27
CA ASP A 426 3.15 19.87 21.96
C ASP A 426 3.92 18.74 21.24
N VAL A 427 4.23 17.63 21.93
CA VAL A 427 4.96 16.50 21.34
C VAL A 427 3.99 15.60 20.56
N THR A 428 4.35 15.28 19.31
CA THR A 428 3.57 14.34 18.49
C THR A 428 3.70 12.93 19.06
N LEU A 429 2.58 12.30 19.41
CA LEU A 429 2.56 10.90 19.83
C LEU A 429 2.45 9.97 18.61
N LEU A 430 3.55 9.28 18.30
CA LEU A 430 3.65 8.35 17.17
C LEU A 430 3.30 6.94 17.65
N PHE A 431 2.11 6.46 17.30
CA PHE A 431 1.73 5.06 17.48
C PHE A 431 2.41 4.18 16.43
N SER A 432 2.36 2.87 16.63
CA SER A 432 2.98 1.86 15.78
C SER A 432 1.99 0.77 15.39
N ASP A 433 2.26 0.11 14.27
CA ASP A 433 1.76 -1.24 14.02
C ASP A 433 2.59 -2.29 14.78
N ASP A 434 2.15 -3.54 14.65
CA ASP A 434 2.79 -4.71 15.23
C ASP A 434 3.99 -5.22 14.41
N ASN A 435 4.48 -4.40 13.48
CA ASN A 435 5.46 -4.73 12.46
C ASN A 435 4.95 -5.72 11.40
N TRP A 436 3.64 -6.00 11.37
CA TRP A 436 2.94 -6.87 10.41
C TRP A 436 1.67 -6.19 9.85
N GLY A 437 1.63 -4.86 9.86
CA GLY A 437 0.55 -4.07 9.30
C GLY A 437 -0.73 -4.02 10.14
N GLN A 438 -0.70 -4.36 11.43
CA GLN A 438 -1.82 -4.20 12.36
C GLN A 438 -1.50 -3.10 13.39
N ILE A 439 -2.20 -1.97 13.34
CA ILE A 439 -2.00 -0.86 14.29
C ILE A 439 -2.29 -1.34 15.71
N ARG A 440 -1.30 -1.23 16.61
CA ARG A 440 -1.38 -1.74 18.00
C ARG A 440 -2.36 -0.95 18.85
N ARG A 441 -2.36 0.37 18.67
CA ARG A 441 -2.98 1.34 19.57
C ARG A 441 -3.32 2.60 18.80
N LEU A 442 -4.46 3.19 19.10
CA LEU A 442 -4.90 4.49 18.59
C LEU A 442 -5.49 5.30 19.74
N PRO A 443 -5.56 6.65 19.61
CA PRO A 443 -6.04 7.48 20.70
C PRO A 443 -7.55 7.29 20.89
N VAL A 444 -7.97 7.24 22.15
CA VAL A 444 -9.36 6.98 22.60
C VAL A 444 -9.96 8.13 23.40
N THR A 445 -9.10 8.99 23.93
CA THR A 445 -9.39 10.16 24.75
C THR A 445 -8.54 11.31 24.24
N ASP A 446 -9.02 12.54 24.42
CA ASP A 446 -8.27 13.77 24.09
C ASP A 446 -7.65 13.74 22.67
N LEU A 447 -8.53 13.58 21.68
CA LEU A 447 -8.18 13.51 20.26
C LEU A 447 -7.72 14.87 19.68
N GLN A 448 -7.49 15.89 20.52
CA GLN A 448 -7.28 17.29 20.12
C GLN A 448 -5.99 17.91 20.71
N ARG A 449 -5.16 17.13 21.43
CA ARG A 449 -3.85 17.58 21.91
C ARG A 449 -2.98 18.23 20.83
N THR A 450 -2.24 19.26 21.22
CA THR A 450 -1.61 20.23 20.31
C THR A 450 -0.59 19.59 19.36
N GLY A 451 0.23 18.66 19.86
CA GLY A 451 1.21 17.90 19.10
C GLY A 451 0.58 16.87 18.16
N GLY A 452 -0.68 16.49 18.40
CA GLY A 452 -1.40 15.50 17.61
C GLY A 452 -0.83 14.08 17.69
N TYR A 453 -1.28 13.24 16.76
CA TYR A 453 -0.96 11.81 16.74
C TYR A 453 -0.49 11.37 15.35
N GLY A 454 0.38 10.36 15.32
CA GLY A 454 0.88 9.72 14.10
C GLY A 454 0.83 8.19 14.13
N VAL A 455 1.18 7.58 13.00
CA VAL A 455 1.35 6.13 12.83
C VAL A 455 2.67 5.84 12.11
N TYR A 456 3.45 4.93 12.69
CA TYR A 456 4.53 4.20 12.05
C TYR A 456 4.00 2.83 11.61
N TYR A 457 4.21 2.48 10.33
CA TYR A 457 3.66 1.28 9.69
C TYR A 457 4.79 0.49 8.99
N HIS A 458 4.62 -0.81 8.72
CA HIS A 458 5.64 -1.61 8.03
C HIS A 458 5.13 -2.22 6.71
N PHE A 459 5.94 -2.10 5.64
CA PHE A 459 5.86 -2.92 4.42
C PHE A 459 6.98 -3.97 4.33
N ASP A 460 8.00 -3.81 5.16
CA ASP A 460 9.21 -4.62 5.30
C ASP A 460 9.56 -4.73 6.80
N TYR A 461 10.21 -5.81 7.24
CA TYR A 461 10.57 -5.98 8.66
C TYR A 461 11.65 -7.04 8.93
N VAL A 462 12.60 -6.72 9.81
CA VAL A 462 13.47 -7.70 10.51
C VAL A 462 13.01 -7.93 11.95
N GLY A 463 12.68 -9.19 12.27
CA GLY A 463 12.32 -9.62 13.63
C GLY A 463 11.41 -10.84 13.68
N VAL A 464 10.62 -10.93 14.75
CA VAL A 464 9.74 -12.08 15.04
C VAL A 464 8.34 -11.92 14.44
N PRO A 465 7.63 -13.03 14.13
CA PRO A 465 8.11 -14.42 14.14
C PRO A 465 9.11 -14.79 13.03
N ARG A 466 9.23 -13.99 11.97
CA ARG A 466 10.25 -14.12 10.91
C ARG A 466 10.39 -12.82 10.11
N ASN A 467 11.60 -12.50 9.64
CA ASN A 467 11.81 -11.37 8.73
C ASN A 467 10.95 -11.52 7.46
N TYR A 468 10.48 -10.42 6.90
CA TYR A 468 10.00 -10.37 5.52
C TYR A 468 10.60 -9.14 4.84
N LYS A 469 11.43 -9.39 3.81
CA LYS A 469 12.41 -8.44 3.27
C LYS A 469 12.54 -8.42 1.75
N TRP A 470 12.12 -9.50 1.08
CA TRP A 470 12.54 -9.73 -0.29
C TRP A 470 11.72 -8.95 -1.33
N ILE A 471 10.43 -8.79 -1.07
CA ILE A 471 9.47 -8.39 -2.09
C ILE A 471 8.21 -7.80 -1.48
N ASN A 472 7.42 -7.04 -2.25
CA ASN A 472 6.14 -6.54 -1.78
C ASN A 472 5.20 -7.68 -1.37
N THR A 473 4.78 -7.67 -0.11
CA THR A 473 3.89 -8.67 0.51
C THR A 473 2.60 -8.03 1.04
N ASN A 474 2.21 -6.88 0.50
CA ASN A 474 1.24 -5.97 1.10
C ASN A 474 0.03 -5.72 0.18
N GLN A 475 -1.15 -5.62 0.81
CA GLN A 475 -2.45 -5.32 0.16
C GLN A 475 -2.82 -3.86 0.40
N ILE A 476 -3.12 -3.11 -0.67
CA ILE A 476 -3.59 -1.72 -0.55
C ILE A 476 -4.91 -1.63 0.23
N GLU A 477 -5.72 -2.67 0.16
CA GLU A 477 -6.99 -2.80 0.87
C GLU A 477 -6.77 -2.93 2.38
N LYS A 478 -5.67 -3.59 2.79
CA LYS A 478 -5.30 -3.72 4.21
C LYS A 478 -4.67 -2.43 4.75
N ILE A 479 -3.80 -1.80 3.95
CA ILE A 479 -3.25 -0.48 4.23
C ILE A 479 -4.40 0.52 4.41
N TRP A 480 -5.34 0.56 3.47
CA TRP A 480 -6.54 1.38 3.56
C TRP A 480 -7.33 1.16 4.84
N GLN A 481 -7.64 -0.10 5.17
CA GLN A 481 -8.46 -0.44 6.33
C GLN A 481 -7.81 0.08 7.64
N GLN A 482 -6.50 -0.04 7.78
CA GLN A 482 -5.77 0.43 8.96
C GLN A 482 -5.59 1.96 8.98
N MET A 483 -5.21 2.56 7.84
CA MET A 483 -4.90 3.98 7.77
C MET A 483 -6.16 4.88 7.76
N ASP A 484 -7.31 4.38 7.28
CA ASP A 484 -8.61 5.03 7.52
C ASP A 484 -8.94 5.02 9.01
N LEU A 485 -8.86 3.87 9.70
CA LEU A 485 -9.11 3.80 11.15
C LEU A 485 -8.21 4.78 11.92
N ALA A 486 -6.92 4.87 11.56
CA ALA A 486 -5.99 5.87 12.10
C ALA A 486 -6.48 7.31 11.86
N TYR A 487 -6.91 7.63 10.63
CA TYR A 487 -7.45 8.95 10.29
C TYR A 487 -8.75 9.28 11.04
N GLN A 488 -9.67 8.33 11.19
CA GLN A 488 -10.92 8.52 11.94
C GLN A 488 -10.65 8.72 13.43
N ARG A 489 -9.70 7.99 14.02
CA ARG A 489 -9.23 8.17 15.41
C ARG A 489 -8.40 9.46 15.61
N GLY A 490 -8.00 10.15 14.55
CA GLY A 490 -7.32 11.46 14.65
C GLY A 490 -5.80 11.42 14.55
N ALA A 491 -5.19 10.29 14.19
CA ALA A 491 -3.78 10.22 13.82
C ALA A 491 -3.56 10.88 12.45
N ARG A 492 -3.33 12.20 12.46
CA ARG A 492 -3.24 13.08 11.27
C ARG A 492 -1.97 13.94 11.22
N GLN A 493 -1.08 13.82 12.21
CA GLN A 493 0.13 14.63 12.28
C GLN A 493 1.29 14.00 11.50
N LEU A 494 1.56 12.70 11.67
CA LEU A 494 2.68 12.01 11.02
C LEU A 494 2.27 10.61 10.57
N TRP A 495 2.34 10.33 9.26
CA TRP A 495 2.32 8.97 8.72
C TRP A 495 3.69 8.66 8.11
N VAL A 496 4.37 7.64 8.61
CA VAL A 496 5.66 7.14 8.11
C VAL A 496 5.62 5.62 7.99
N VAL A 497 6.20 5.07 6.94
CA VAL A 497 6.19 3.63 6.67
C VAL A 497 7.59 3.09 6.41
N ASN A 498 7.97 1.97 7.04
CA ASN A 498 9.17 1.22 6.64
C ASN A 498 8.94 0.62 5.25
N VAL A 499 9.81 0.95 4.30
CA VAL A 499 9.76 0.48 2.91
C VAL A 499 10.91 -0.46 2.55
N GLY A 500 11.72 -0.88 3.53
CA GLY A 500 12.95 -1.63 3.30
C GLY A 500 13.88 -0.87 2.35
N ASP A 501 14.31 -1.57 1.30
CA ASP A 501 15.14 -1.07 0.20
C ASP A 501 14.44 -0.10 -0.79
N ILE A 502 13.23 0.40 -0.46
CA ILE A 502 12.29 1.16 -1.33
C ILE A 502 11.72 0.31 -2.48
N LYS A 503 12.57 -0.42 -3.21
CA LYS A 503 12.17 -1.35 -4.27
C LYS A 503 12.13 -2.77 -3.68
N PRO A 504 11.07 -3.57 -3.91
CA PRO A 504 10.01 -3.37 -4.89
C PRO A 504 8.67 -3.00 -4.21
N MET A 505 8.67 -1.93 -3.39
CA MET A 505 7.49 -1.45 -2.65
C MET A 505 6.76 -0.30 -3.37
N GLU A 506 6.96 -0.13 -4.68
CA GLU A 506 6.50 1.05 -5.43
C GLU A 506 4.98 1.23 -5.38
N TYR A 507 4.23 0.15 -5.57
CA TYR A 507 2.76 0.14 -5.55
C TYR A 507 2.16 0.48 -4.18
N PRO A 508 2.48 -0.23 -3.06
CA PRO A 508 1.93 0.12 -1.75
C PRO A 508 2.42 1.49 -1.25
N LEU A 509 3.64 1.93 -1.59
CA LEU A 509 4.13 3.27 -1.25
C LEU A 509 3.37 4.37 -2.00
N SER A 510 3.12 4.17 -3.30
CA SER A 510 2.27 5.06 -4.11
C SER A 510 0.87 5.19 -3.49
N PHE A 511 0.27 4.06 -3.08
CA PHE A 511 -1.04 4.04 -2.45
C PHE A 511 -1.03 4.78 -1.10
N PHE A 512 -0.07 4.47 -0.22
CA PHE A 512 0.05 5.05 1.11
C PHE A 512 0.19 6.57 1.06
N LEU A 513 1.02 7.10 0.15
CA LEU A 513 1.23 8.55 0.03
C LEU A 513 0.05 9.26 -0.66
N LYS A 514 -0.56 8.68 -1.69
CA LYS A 514 -1.78 9.23 -2.33
C LYS A 514 -2.96 9.23 -1.34
N MET A 515 -3.04 8.22 -0.46
CA MET A 515 -3.97 8.20 0.66
C MET A 515 -3.60 9.23 1.73
N ALA A 516 -2.35 9.32 2.19
CA ALA A 516 -1.90 10.27 3.21
C ALA A 516 -2.13 11.74 2.81
N TRP A 517 -2.04 12.04 1.51
CA TRP A 517 -2.42 13.35 0.98
C TRP A 517 -3.90 13.66 1.24
N ASN A 518 -4.83 12.73 0.97
CA ASN A 518 -6.25 12.94 1.24
C ASN A 518 -7.03 11.64 1.57
N PRO A 519 -7.03 11.16 2.84
CA PRO A 519 -7.64 9.88 3.19
C PRO A 519 -9.16 9.83 2.93
N GLN A 520 -9.83 10.98 3.04
CA GLN A 520 -11.27 11.12 2.83
C GLN A 520 -11.68 10.97 1.35
N ALA A 521 -10.76 11.19 0.41
CA ALA A 521 -10.99 10.90 -1.01
C ALA A 521 -10.84 9.41 -1.33
N MET A 522 -10.05 8.67 -0.53
CA MET A 522 -9.85 7.22 -0.68
C MET A 522 -11.03 6.44 -0.09
N THR A 523 -12.21 6.63 -0.68
CA THR A 523 -13.42 5.82 -0.41
C THR A 523 -13.24 4.37 -0.89
N PRO A 524 -14.07 3.40 -0.46
CA PRO A 524 -14.02 2.03 -0.98
C PRO A 524 -14.14 1.93 -2.52
N GLY A 525 -14.84 2.87 -3.16
CA GLY A 525 -14.91 2.95 -4.63
C GLY A 525 -13.62 3.48 -5.27
N ALA A 526 -12.94 4.43 -4.62
CA ALA A 526 -11.64 4.92 -5.07
C ALA A 526 -10.54 3.85 -4.86
N LEU A 527 -10.56 3.13 -3.73
CA LEU A 527 -9.72 1.97 -3.46
C LEU A 527 -9.86 0.91 -4.56
N ALA A 528 -11.10 0.55 -4.93
CA ALA A 528 -11.36 -0.44 -5.98
C ALA A 528 -10.93 0.04 -7.39
N ALA A 529 -10.89 1.35 -7.65
CA ALA A 529 -10.43 1.93 -8.91
C ALA A 529 -8.90 2.13 -8.97
N TYR A 530 -8.23 2.25 -7.81
CA TYR A 530 -6.81 2.58 -7.72
C TYR A 530 -5.87 1.64 -8.50
N PRO A 531 -6.04 0.29 -8.49
CA PRO A 531 -5.16 -0.61 -9.25
C PRO A 531 -5.12 -0.29 -10.75
N GLN A 532 -6.25 0.16 -11.33
CA GLN A 532 -6.31 0.58 -12.72
C GLN A 532 -5.75 1.99 -12.93
N GLN A 533 -5.99 2.92 -12.00
CA GLN A 533 -5.43 4.28 -12.08
C GLN A 533 -3.90 4.23 -12.03
N TRP A 534 -3.31 3.55 -11.05
CA TRP A 534 -1.86 3.38 -10.94
C TRP A 534 -1.26 2.67 -12.17
N ALA A 535 -1.97 1.69 -12.75
CA ALA A 535 -1.54 1.04 -13.98
C ALA A 535 -1.65 1.96 -15.22
N GLN A 536 -2.57 2.92 -15.25
CA GLN A 536 -2.64 3.98 -16.28
C GLN A 536 -1.60 5.09 -16.05
N GLU A 537 -1.16 5.30 -14.80
CA GLU A 537 -0.07 6.19 -14.40
C GLU A 537 1.34 5.57 -14.64
N SER A 538 1.40 4.28 -14.99
CA SER A 538 2.66 3.50 -15.13
C SER A 538 2.82 2.79 -16.48
N PHE A 539 1.74 2.55 -17.22
CA PHE A 539 1.68 1.79 -18.47
C PHE A 539 0.61 2.36 -19.41
N ASP A 540 0.57 1.90 -20.66
CA ASP A 540 -0.48 2.34 -21.58
C ASP A 540 -1.90 1.89 -21.17
N ALA A 541 -2.89 2.69 -21.57
CA ALA A 541 -4.29 2.48 -21.21
C ALA A 541 -4.92 1.20 -21.81
N ALA A 542 -4.30 0.56 -22.81
CA ALA A 542 -4.78 -0.70 -23.39
C ALA A 542 -4.28 -1.93 -22.61
N HIS A 543 -3.22 -1.80 -21.82
CA HIS A 543 -2.73 -2.82 -20.90
C HIS A 543 -3.21 -2.61 -19.46
N ALA A 544 -3.41 -1.36 -19.02
CA ALA A 544 -3.64 -1.01 -17.62
C ALA A 544 -4.74 -1.83 -16.90
N ALA A 545 -5.91 -2.06 -17.51
CA ALA A 545 -6.98 -2.85 -16.88
C ALA A 545 -6.60 -4.34 -16.67
N ARG A 546 -5.77 -4.91 -17.53
CA ARG A 546 -5.21 -6.27 -17.35
C ARG A 546 -4.10 -6.27 -16.31
N ILE A 547 -3.28 -5.22 -16.26
CA ILE A 547 -2.22 -5.03 -15.25
C ILE A 547 -2.82 -4.85 -13.85
N ALA A 548 -3.95 -4.15 -13.73
CA ALA A 548 -4.74 -4.03 -12.51
C ALA A 548 -5.17 -5.41 -11.95
N GLU A 549 -5.72 -6.29 -12.81
CA GLU A 549 -6.06 -7.67 -12.44
C GLU A 549 -4.83 -8.42 -11.92
N LEU A 550 -3.68 -8.29 -12.62
CA LEU A 550 -2.43 -8.94 -12.23
C LEU A 550 -1.94 -8.48 -10.85
N ILE A 551 -1.88 -7.17 -10.58
CA ILE A 551 -1.31 -6.65 -9.34
C ILE A 551 -2.24 -6.83 -8.14
N THR A 552 -3.56 -6.63 -8.31
CA THR A 552 -4.53 -6.98 -7.26
C THR A 552 -4.47 -8.48 -6.97
N ARG A 553 -4.43 -9.34 -7.99
CA ARG A 553 -4.35 -10.79 -7.74
C ARG A 553 -3.01 -11.22 -7.15
N TYR A 554 -1.90 -10.58 -7.51
CA TYR A 554 -0.60 -10.77 -6.86
C TYR A 554 -0.70 -10.46 -5.35
N SER A 555 -1.16 -9.25 -4.98
CA SER A 555 -1.32 -8.84 -3.58
C SER A 555 -2.21 -9.81 -2.79
N MET A 556 -3.33 -10.27 -3.35
CA MET A 556 -4.21 -11.28 -2.73
C MET A 556 -3.55 -12.65 -2.51
N LEU A 557 -2.64 -13.08 -3.40
CA LEU A 557 -1.97 -14.38 -3.27
C LEU A 557 -0.77 -14.30 -2.31
N VAL A 558 0.04 -13.24 -2.37
CA VAL A 558 1.23 -13.09 -1.53
C VAL A 558 0.89 -12.72 -0.09
N ALA A 559 -0.16 -11.91 0.14
CA ALA A 559 -0.57 -11.52 1.49
C ALA A 559 -1.14 -12.68 2.32
N ARG A 560 -1.34 -13.88 1.74
CA ARG A 560 -1.67 -15.09 2.49
C ARG A 560 -0.53 -15.47 3.45
N ARG A 561 0.69 -15.56 2.91
CA ARG A 561 1.90 -15.98 3.62
C ARG A 561 3.11 -15.30 2.98
N LYS A 562 3.87 -14.55 3.77
CA LYS A 562 5.14 -13.94 3.34
C LYS A 562 6.05 -15.02 2.73
N PRO A 563 6.76 -14.78 1.61
CA PRO A 563 7.62 -15.76 0.95
C PRO A 563 8.57 -16.52 1.89
N GLU A 564 9.20 -15.81 2.82
CA GLU A 564 10.18 -16.32 3.79
C GLU A 564 9.55 -17.29 4.81
N LEU A 565 8.22 -17.28 4.96
CA LEU A 565 7.45 -18.21 5.79
C LEU A 565 6.95 -19.45 5.02
N VAL A 566 7.09 -19.49 3.69
CA VAL A 566 6.68 -20.64 2.87
C VAL A 566 7.75 -21.73 2.94
N ASP A 567 7.32 -22.96 3.22
CA ASP A 567 8.16 -24.14 3.23
C ASP A 567 7.38 -25.38 2.73
N GLN A 568 8.05 -26.55 2.70
CA GLN A 568 7.46 -27.82 2.28
C GLN A 568 6.36 -28.38 3.22
N ASP A 569 6.11 -27.75 4.37
CA ASP A 569 5.13 -28.19 5.37
C ASP A 569 3.98 -27.16 5.57
N SER A 570 4.03 -26.01 4.87
CA SER A 570 3.14 -24.86 5.08
C SER A 570 1.68 -25.06 4.62
N PHE A 571 1.41 -26.00 3.72
CA PHE A 571 0.05 -26.26 3.19
C PHE A 571 -0.20 -27.76 2.97
N ALA A 572 -1.45 -28.20 3.13
CA ALA A 572 -1.79 -29.61 3.09
C ALA A 572 -1.70 -30.23 1.67
N LEU A 573 -0.94 -31.32 1.55
CA LEU A 573 -1.02 -32.29 0.44
C LEU A 573 -2.09 -33.36 0.73
N GLY A 574 -2.88 -33.72 -0.27
CA GLY A 574 -3.84 -34.83 -0.18
C GLY A 574 -3.16 -36.21 -0.10
N GLU A 575 -3.85 -37.22 0.42
CA GLU A 575 -3.22 -38.48 0.84
C GLU A 575 -2.50 -39.25 -0.29
N GLY A 576 -3.07 -39.16 -1.51
CA GLY A 576 -2.55 -39.73 -2.75
C GLY A 576 -2.84 -41.23 -2.91
N ALA A 577 -3.47 -41.59 -4.02
CA ALA A 577 -3.69 -42.98 -4.41
C ALA A 577 -2.44 -43.58 -5.08
N PRO A 578 -2.24 -44.92 -5.06
CA PRO A 578 -1.06 -45.56 -5.67
C PRO A 578 -0.91 -45.31 -7.18
N ALA A 579 -1.99 -44.92 -7.88
CA ALA A 579 -1.99 -44.57 -9.31
C ALA A 579 -2.05 -43.06 -9.60
N LYS A 580 -2.58 -42.22 -8.68
CA LYS A 580 -2.74 -40.76 -8.86
C LYS A 580 -2.48 -40.00 -7.58
N LEU A 581 -1.67 -38.94 -7.65
CA LEU A 581 -1.42 -38.05 -6.53
C LEU A 581 -2.63 -37.14 -6.29
N ASP A 582 -2.87 -36.72 -5.05
CA ASP A 582 -3.89 -35.72 -4.72
C ASP A 582 -3.19 -34.43 -4.30
N GLY A 583 -3.29 -33.38 -5.12
CA GLY A 583 -2.58 -32.12 -4.92
C GLY A 583 -2.94 -31.38 -3.64
N GLY A 584 -4.10 -31.68 -3.04
CA GLY A 584 -4.58 -31.01 -1.83
C GLY A 584 -4.71 -29.49 -1.97
N GLU A 585 -4.64 -28.80 -0.83
CA GLU A 585 -4.70 -27.34 -0.75
C GLU A 585 -3.46 -26.70 -1.38
N PHE A 586 -2.26 -27.27 -1.15
CA PHE A 586 -1.01 -26.73 -1.71
C PHE A 586 -1.06 -26.71 -3.25
N GLY A 587 -1.49 -27.82 -3.88
CA GLY A 587 -1.65 -27.89 -5.34
C GLY A 587 -2.68 -26.89 -5.88
N ALA A 588 -3.76 -26.65 -5.14
CA ALA A 588 -4.76 -25.64 -5.50
C ALA A 588 -4.22 -24.19 -5.36
N ILE A 589 -3.26 -23.93 -4.46
CA ILE A 589 -2.57 -22.64 -4.33
C ILE A 589 -1.53 -22.47 -5.45
N VAL A 590 -0.73 -23.50 -5.75
CA VAL A 590 0.22 -23.49 -6.88
C VAL A 590 -0.49 -23.25 -8.21
N ALA A 591 -1.63 -23.89 -8.45
CA ALA A 591 -2.43 -23.66 -9.66
C ALA A 591 -2.93 -22.21 -9.78
N GLN A 592 -3.22 -21.51 -8.67
CA GLN A 592 -3.58 -20.09 -8.70
C GLN A 592 -2.39 -19.20 -9.09
N TRP A 593 -1.18 -19.52 -8.60
CA TRP A 593 0.06 -18.83 -8.96
C TRP A 593 0.45 -19.05 -10.43
N GLN A 594 0.43 -20.30 -10.90
CA GLN A 594 0.68 -20.63 -12.31
C GLN A 594 -0.34 -19.95 -13.24
N ALA A 595 -1.63 -19.93 -12.87
CA ALA A 595 -2.66 -19.21 -13.63
C ALA A 595 -2.51 -17.68 -13.59
N LEU A 596 -1.81 -17.11 -12.60
CA LEU A 596 -1.44 -15.70 -12.59
C LEU A 596 -0.24 -15.45 -13.51
N GLU A 597 0.80 -16.29 -13.44
CA GLU A 597 1.99 -16.20 -14.29
C GLU A 597 1.65 -16.32 -15.79
N GLN A 598 0.76 -17.24 -16.17
CA GLN A 598 0.32 -17.37 -17.57
C GLN A 598 -0.46 -16.14 -18.08
N ARG A 599 -1.27 -15.48 -17.23
CA ARG A 599 -1.93 -14.21 -17.58
C ARG A 599 -0.92 -13.07 -17.72
N MET A 600 0.08 -13.02 -16.83
CA MET A 600 1.19 -12.06 -16.89
C MET A 600 1.96 -12.20 -18.21
N LEU A 601 2.37 -13.42 -18.58
CA LEU A 601 3.05 -13.66 -19.86
C LEU A 601 2.18 -13.29 -21.08
N GLY A 602 0.86 -13.50 -21.01
CA GLY A 602 -0.09 -13.08 -22.04
C GLY A 602 -0.26 -11.55 -22.17
N VAL A 603 -0.09 -10.79 -21.08
CA VAL A 603 -0.05 -9.32 -21.10
C VAL A 603 1.27 -8.80 -21.65
N LYS A 604 2.39 -9.36 -21.18
CA LYS A 604 3.75 -9.03 -21.63
C LYS A 604 3.92 -9.17 -23.15
N ALA A 605 3.31 -10.20 -23.74
CA ALA A 605 3.43 -10.51 -25.16
C ALA A 605 2.83 -9.43 -26.09
N SER A 606 1.98 -8.53 -25.59
CA SER A 606 1.43 -7.40 -26.36
C SER A 606 1.95 -6.03 -25.91
N LEU A 607 2.86 -5.98 -24.92
CA LEU A 607 3.31 -4.73 -24.31
C LEU A 607 4.44 -4.05 -25.11
N PRO A 608 4.37 -2.72 -25.36
CA PRO A 608 5.42 -1.95 -26.03
C PRO A 608 6.82 -2.10 -25.40
N ALA A 609 7.86 -2.01 -26.24
CA ALA A 609 9.24 -2.33 -25.85
C ALA A 609 9.83 -1.36 -24.81
N ASP A 610 9.44 -0.08 -24.88
CA ASP A 610 9.77 0.98 -23.92
C ASP A 610 9.15 0.77 -22.53
N GLN A 611 8.09 -0.05 -22.42
CA GLN A 611 7.46 -0.41 -21.15
C GLN A 611 7.98 -1.74 -20.57
N GLN A 612 8.79 -2.53 -21.29
CA GLN A 612 9.19 -3.88 -20.86
C GLN A 612 10.06 -3.89 -19.59
N ASP A 613 10.95 -2.90 -19.38
CA ASP A 613 11.80 -2.84 -18.18
C ASP A 613 10.99 -2.43 -16.93
N ALA A 614 10.06 -1.47 -17.07
CA ALA A 614 9.11 -1.12 -16.01
C ALA A 614 8.19 -2.31 -15.67
N TYR A 615 7.70 -3.01 -16.69
CA TYR A 615 6.87 -4.20 -16.51
C TYR A 615 7.65 -5.34 -15.87
N TYR A 616 8.95 -5.49 -16.17
CA TYR A 616 9.75 -6.54 -15.57
C TYR A 616 9.82 -6.40 -14.05
N GLN A 617 10.22 -5.22 -13.58
CA GLN A 617 10.43 -4.99 -12.16
C GLN A 617 9.12 -4.87 -11.37
N LEU A 618 8.07 -4.25 -11.94
CA LEU A 618 6.81 -4.01 -11.25
C LEU A 618 5.84 -5.20 -11.28
N ILE A 619 5.85 -6.03 -12.34
CA ILE A 619 4.79 -7.02 -12.60
C ILE A 619 5.35 -8.43 -12.88
N GLU A 620 6.26 -8.61 -13.86
CA GLU A 620 6.73 -9.95 -14.25
C GLU A 620 7.56 -10.61 -13.15
N TYR A 621 8.55 -9.91 -12.58
CA TYR A 621 9.44 -10.47 -11.57
C TYR A 621 8.70 -10.88 -10.29
N PRO A 622 7.84 -10.04 -9.66
CA PRO A 622 7.12 -10.46 -8.45
C PRO A 622 6.20 -11.66 -8.67
N ILE A 623 5.47 -11.69 -9.79
CA ILE A 623 4.60 -12.81 -10.12
C ILE A 623 5.41 -14.08 -10.40
N ALA A 624 6.48 -13.99 -11.20
CA ALA A 624 7.27 -15.15 -11.59
C ALA A 624 8.11 -15.72 -10.43
N ALA A 625 8.71 -14.86 -9.60
CA ALA A 625 9.58 -15.29 -8.51
C ALA A 625 8.78 -15.94 -7.37
N VAL A 626 7.66 -15.33 -6.94
CA VAL A 626 6.81 -15.95 -5.91
C VAL A 626 6.08 -17.19 -6.45
N SER A 627 5.64 -17.19 -7.72
CA SER A 627 5.10 -18.42 -8.36
C SER A 627 6.13 -19.55 -8.42
N ASN A 628 7.40 -19.23 -8.68
CA ASN A 628 8.49 -20.19 -8.68
C ASN A 628 8.77 -20.74 -7.26
N LEU A 629 8.79 -19.89 -6.24
CA LEU A 629 8.98 -20.29 -4.83
C LEU A 629 7.88 -21.26 -4.34
N TYR A 630 6.62 -20.99 -4.66
CA TYR A 630 5.51 -21.88 -4.32
C TYR A 630 5.59 -23.23 -5.08
N GLN A 631 6.09 -23.25 -6.31
CA GLN A 631 6.33 -24.50 -7.07
C GLN A 631 7.51 -25.31 -6.49
N LEU A 632 8.57 -24.63 -6.07
CA LEU A 632 9.75 -25.20 -5.41
C LEU A 632 9.37 -25.92 -4.11
N TYR A 633 8.64 -25.27 -3.20
CA TYR A 633 8.25 -25.90 -1.94
C TYR A 633 7.15 -26.96 -2.09
N TYR A 634 6.26 -26.83 -3.09
CA TYR A 634 5.31 -27.89 -3.43
C TYR A 634 6.00 -29.16 -3.95
N ALA A 635 7.05 -28.99 -4.77
CA ALA A 635 7.88 -30.11 -5.20
C ALA A 635 8.66 -30.74 -4.04
N ALA A 636 9.26 -29.93 -3.15
CA ALA A 636 9.91 -30.42 -1.94
C ALA A 636 8.94 -31.22 -1.03
N ALA A 637 7.69 -30.76 -0.87
CA ALA A 637 6.65 -31.45 -0.12
C ALA A 637 6.31 -32.83 -0.69
N TRP A 638 6.18 -32.93 -2.02
CA TRP A 638 5.96 -34.21 -2.71
C TRP A 638 7.18 -35.12 -2.65
N ASN A 639 8.38 -34.58 -2.85
CA ASN A 639 9.63 -35.33 -2.75
C ASN A 639 9.76 -35.97 -1.36
N LYS A 640 9.60 -35.18 -0.29
CA LYS A 640 9.58 -35.62 1.12
C LYS A 640 8.55 -36.74 1.35
N ARG A 641 7.31 -36.58 0.86
CA ARG A 641 6.21 -37.56 1.05
C ARG A 641 6.41 -38.87 0.24
N LEU A 642 7.02 -38.80 -0.94
CA LEU A 642 7.20 -39.96 -1.83
C LEU A 642 8.50 -40.73 -1.54
N ALA A 643 9.60 -40.04 -1.22
CA ALA A 643 10.86 -40.69 -0.83
C ALA A 643 10.68 -41.49 0.48
N ALA A 644 9.94 -40.96 1.45
CA ALA A 644 9.56 -41.68 2.68
C ALA A 644 8.67 -42.92 2.45
N ARG A 645 8.16 -43.13 1.23
CA ARG A 645 7.39 -44.31 0.79
C ARG A 645 8.16 -45.19 -0.21
N ASN A 646 9.44 -44.89 -0.48
CA ASN A 646 10.28 -45.47 -1.53
C ASN A 646 9.62 -45.48 -2.93
N ASP A 647 8.91 -44.40 -3.26
CA ASP A 647 8.21 -44.22 -4.54
C ASP A 647 9.08 -43.40 -5.51
N ALA A 648 9.52 -44.01 -6.62
CA ALA A 648 10.43 -43.38 -7.59
C ALA A 648 9.88 -42.08 -8.23
N ARG A 649 8.57 -41.81 -8.12
CA ARG A 649 7.99 -40.50 -8.48
C ARG A 649 8.58 -39.35 -7.67
N ALA A 650 9.21 -39.62 -6.52
CA ALA A 650 10.01 -38.64 -5.78
C ALA A 650 11.11 -38.00 -6.64
N ASN A 651 11.73 -38.75 -7.58
CA ASN A 651 12.85 -38.27 -8.39
C ASN A 651 12.42 -37.12 -9.32
N TYR A 652 11.25 -37.22 -9.95
CA TYR A 652 10.66 -36.13 -10.73
C TYR A 652 10.51 -34.84 -9.90
N PHE A 653 10.11 -34.96 -8.64
CA PHE A 653 9.97 -33.80 -7.76
C PHE A 653 11.32 -33.27 -7.24
N ALA A 654 12.37 -34.11 -7.16
CA ALA A 654 13.74 -33.63 -6.95
C ALA A 654 14.22 -32.79 -8.16
N ASP A 655 13.99 -33.28 -9.38
CA ASP A 655 14.31 -32.55 -10.62
C ASP A 655 13.56 -31.20 -10.68
N MET A 656 12.31 -31.15 -10.21
CA MET A 656 11.56 -29.89 -10.08
C MET A 656 12.16 -28.91 -9.07
N VAL A 657 12.62 -29.37 -7.90
CA VAL A 657 13.26 -28.50 -6.89
C VAL A 657 14.55 -27.91 -7.45
N GLU A 658 15.40 -28.73 -8.07
CA GLU A 658 16.64 -28.28 -8.72
C GLU A 658 16.36 -27.26 -9.84
N THR A 659 15.38 -27.54 -10.71
CA THR A 659 14.98 -26.66 -11.81
C THR A 659 14.40 -25.32 -11.33
N THR A 660 13.58 -25.33 -10.28
CA THR A 660 12.99 -24.11 -9.72
C THR A 660 14.01 -23.29 -8.91
N PHE A 661 14.99 -23.92 -8.28
CA PHE A 661 16.08 -23.22 -7.59
C PHE A 661 16.99 -22.47 -8.57
N GLU A 662 17.38 -23.07 -9.70
CA GLU A 662 18.14 -22.35 -10.74
C GLU A 662 17.30 -21.28 -11.47
N ARG A 663 15.97 -21.45 -11.56
CA ARG A 663 15.06 -20.42 -12.10
C ARG A 663 14.99 -19.17 -11.22
N ASP A 664 15.02 -19.30 -9.90
CA ASP A 664 15.04 -18.16 -8.96
C ASP A 664 16.26 -17.25 -9.20
N LYS A 665 17.43 -17.88 -9.22
CA LYS A 665 18.72 -17.27 -9.57
C LYS A 665 18.69 -16.59 -10.95
N ALA A 666 18.09 -17.22 -11.96
CA ALA A 666 17.96 -16.64 -13.30
C ALA A 666 17.01 -15.42 -13.34
N LEU A 667 15.89 -15.44 -12.60
CA LEU A 667 14.98 -14.29 -12.47
C LEU A 667 15.67 -13.10 -11.78
N THR A 668 16.42 -13.37 -10.73
CA THR A 668 17.22 -12.38 -9.98
C THR A 668 18.32 -11.78 -10.85
N GLN A 669 19.11 -12.61 -11.55
CA GLN A 669 20.14 -12.15 -12.49
C GLN A 669 19.55 -11.28 -13.62
N ARG A 670 18.36 -11.63 -14.14
CA ARG A 670 17.68 -10.78 -15.12
C ARG A 670 17.25 -9.43 -14.53
N TYR A 671 16.79 -9.38 -13.27
CA TYR A 671 16.47 -8.12 -12.59
C TYR A 671 17.69 -7.22 -12.45
N HIS A 672 18.84 -7.80 -12.09
CA HIS A 672 20.12 -7.08 -12.03
C HIS A 672 20.64 -6.63 -13.40
N ALA A 673 20.07 -7.10 -14.52
CA ALA A 673 20.51 -6.78 -15.87
C ALA A 673 19.63 -5.78 -16.65
N ILE A 674 18.37 -5.54 -16.24
CA ILE A 674 17.46 -4.61 -16.94
C ILE A 674 18.01 -3.16 -16.97
N ASN A 675 17.58 -2.38 -17.97
CA ASN A 675 18.05 -1.02 -18.25
C ASN A 675 19.58 -0.85 -18.11
N GLY A 676 20.35 -1.74 -18.75
CA GLY A 676 21.82 -1.71 -18.72
C GLY A 676 22.43 -1.95 -17.34
N GLY A 677 21.77 -2.75 -16.49
CA GLY A 677 22.22 -3.04 -15.13
C GLY A 677 21.88 -1.96 -14.09
N LYS A 678 20.84 -1.14 -14.34
CA LYS A 678 20.48 -0.02 -13.48
C LYS A 678 20.15 -0.42 -12.03
N TRP A 679 19.64 -1.63 -11.84
CA TRP A 679 19.18 -2.18 -10.55
C TRP A 679 20.04 -3.37 -10.04
N ASP A 680 21.27 -3.49 -10.54
CA ASP A 680 22.23 -4.47 -10.04
C ASP A 680 22.43 -4.33 -8.53
N GLY A 681 22.20 -5.43 -7.80
CA GLY A 681 22.24 -5.51 -6.35
C GLY A 681 20.89 -5.36 -5.64
N MET A 682 19.86 -4.80 -6.28
CA MET A 682 18.59 -4.49 -5.59
C MET A 682 17.81 -5.75 -5.18
N MET A 683 17.90 -6.85 -5.94
CA MET A 683 17.30 -8.15 -5.58
C MET A 683 18.32 -9.11 -4.90
N ASN A 684 19.18 -8.60 -4.01
CA ASN A 684 20.20 -9.42 -3.33
C ASN A 684 19.69 -10.19 -2.08
N GLN A 685 18.46 -9.95 -1.62
CA GLN A 685 17.98 -10.51 -0.35
C GLN A 685 17.77 -12.03 -0.43
N VAL A 686 18.36 -12.74 0.55
CA VAL A 686 18.14 -14.16 0.78
C VAL A 686 16.73 -14.38 1.30
N HIS A 687 16.00 -15.35 0.74
CA HIS A 687 14.56 -15.50 0.98
C HIS A 687 14.06 -16.96 1.03
N MET A 688 14.97 -17.95 0.95
CA MET A 688 14.67 -19.38 1.08
C MET A 688 15.25 -20.00 2.36
N SER A 689 14.64 -21.09 2.80
CA SER A 689 15.19 -22.06 3.78
C SER A 689 15.51 -21.47 5.16
N TYR A 690 14.70 -20.51 5.61
CA TYR A 690 14.79 -19.93 6.96
C TYR A 690 14.45 -20.98 8.03
N VAL A 691 15.41 -21.24 8.93
CA VAL A 691 15.24 -22.17 10.07
C VAL A 691 14.90 -21.48 11.40
N ILE A 692 15.07 -20.15 11.47
CA ILE A 692 14.76 -19.32 12.64
C ILE A 692 13.90 -18.10 12.21
N TRP A 693 13.92 -17.02 12.98
CA TRP A 693 13.29 -15.75 12.64
C TRP A 693 14.13 -14.93 11.65
N ASN A 694 15.45 -14.91 11.82
CA ASN A 694 16.37 -14.17 10.96
C ASN A 694 16.71 -14.92 9.65
N ASP A 695 17.22 -14.18 8.67
CA ASP A 695 17.70 -14.72 7.39
C ASP A 695 18.96 -15.58 7.51
N PRO A 696 19.09 -16.64 6.69
CA PRO A 696 20.32 -17.43 6.60
C PRO A 696 21.38 -16.69 5.78
N THR A 697 22.66 -16.92 6.08
CA THR A 697 23.80 -16.22 5.46
C THR A 697 23.99 -16.42 3.95
N GLN A 698 23.25 -17.36 3.35
CA GLN A 698 23.21 -17.59 1.90
C GLN A 698 21.90 -18.27 1.49
N GLN A 699 21.44 -17.98 0.27
CA GLN A 699 20.34 -18.69 -0.40
C GLN A 699 20.70 -20.18 -0.52
N SER A 700 19.79 -21.08 -0.12
CA SER A 700 20.03 -22.52 -0.15
C SER A 700 18.79 -23.32 -0.54
N MET A 701 19.00 -24.31 -1.42
CA MET A 701 17.96 -25.19 -1.93
C MET A 701 17.41 -26.09 -0.81
N PRO A 702 16.10 -26.37 -0.76
CA PRO A 702 15.53 -27.30 0.22
C PRO A 702 16.10 -28.73 0.09
N SER A 703 16.19 -29.42 1.21
CA SER A 703 16.63 -30.82 1.24
C SER A 703 15.71 -31.73 0.42
N ILE A 704 16.31 -32.45 -0.53
CA ILE A 704 15.65 -33.45 -1.38
C ILE A 704 16.22 -34.85 -1.14
N SER A 705 15.48 -35.88 -1.55
CA SER A 705 15.88 -37.28 -1.52
C SER A 705 15.56 -37.96 -2.85
N ARG A 706 16.46 -38.82 -3.33
CA ARG A 706 16.28 -39.59 -4.57
C ARG A 706 16.20 -41.09 -4.25
N VAL A 707 15.27 -41.78 -4.90
CA VAL A 707 14.97 -43.21 -4.76
C VAL A 707 15.86 -44.03 -5.71
N GLY A 708 16.31 -45.20 -5.24
CA GLY A 708 17.37 -46.02 -5.83
C GLY A 708 17.03 -46.73 -7.15
N GLY A 709 18.10 -47.07 -7.90
CA GLY A 709 18.04 -47.74 -9.20
C GLY A 709 17.76 -49.25 -9.16
N ASP A 710 17.63 -49.83 -7.96
CA ASP A 710 17.07 -51.16 -7.72
C ASP A 710 15.53 -51.19 -7.86
N THR A 711 14.90 -50.01 -7.98
CA THR A 711 13.47 -49.89 -8.25
C THR A 711 13.09 -50.54 -9.59
N PRO A 712 12.09 -51.43 -9.62
CA PRO A 712 11.60 -52.04 -10.87
C PRO A 712 11.24 -51.03 -11.98
N PRO A 713 11.55 -51.30 -13.26
CA PRO A 713 11.32 -50.36 -14.37
C PRO A 713 9.86 -49.89 -14.53
N ASP A 714 8.87 -50.73 -14.18
CA ASP A 714 7.44 -50.37 -14.19
C ASP A 714 7.07 -49.30 -13.15
N ARG A 715 7.88 -49.15 -12.11
CA ARG A 715 7.71 -48.14 -11.05
C ARG A 715 8.48 -46.86 -11.37
N ILE A 716 9.66 -46.98 -12.01
CA ILE A 716 10.41 -45.83 -12.55
C ILE A 716 9.60 -45.15 -13.66
N ALA A 717 8.97 -45.92 -14.55
CA ALA A 717 8.19 -45.40 -15.68
C ALA A 717 6.82 -44.78 -15.33
N ARG A 718 6.51 -44.58 -14.03
CA ARG A 718 5.21 -44.02 -13.60
C ARG A 718 5.14 -42.51 -13.82
N SER A 719 4.46 -42.10 -14.88
CA SER A 719 4.09 -40.70 -15.13
C SER A 719 3.39 -40.05 -13.93
N ILE A 720 3.71 -38.78 -13.66
CA ILE A 720 2.94 -37.99 -12.70
C ILE A 720 1.53 -37.72 -13.25
N ALA A 721 0.52 -38.09 -12.47
CA ALA A 721 -0.87 -37.82 -12.75
C ALA A 721 -1.57 -37.43 -11.44
N PHE A 722 -2.30 -36.31 -11.47
CA PHE A 722 -3.10 -35.86 -10.34
C PHE A 722 -4.56 -36.33 -10.45
N ALA A 723 -5.19 -36.56 -9.30
CA ALA A 723 -6.63 -36.69 -9.18
C ALA A 723 -7.31 -35.30 -9.37
N PRO A 724 -8.58 -35.26 -9.82
CA PRO A 724 -9.36 -34.03 -9.70
C PRO A 724 -9.56 -33.67 -8.21
N PRO A 725 -9.76 -32.38 -7.87
CA PRO A 725 -10.06 -31.96 -6.51
C PRO A 725 -11.25 -32.72 -5.93
N ALA A 726 -11.19 -33.04 -4.64
CA ALA A 726 -12.29 -33.69 -3.92
C ALA A 726 -13.58 -32.84 -3.97
N PRO A 727 -14.77 -33.46 -4.06
CA PRO A 727 -16.04 -32.74 -3.93
C PRO A 727 -16.21 -32.20 -2.50
N GLN A 728 -17.08 -31.19 -2.35
CA GLN A 728 -17.38 -30.61 -1.04
C GLN A 728 -18.04 -31.63 -0.10
N THR A 729 -17.59 -31.65 1.16
CA THR A 729 -18.12 -32.52 2.21
C THR A 729 -19.58 -32.17 2.51
N PRO A 730 -20.54 -33.10 2.36
CA PRO A 730 -21.93 -32.86 2.74
C PRO A 730 -22.05 -32.51 4.22
N GLY A 731 -22.82 -31.46 4.54
CA GLY A 731 -22.91 -30.91 5.90
C GLY A 731 -21.85 -29.84 6.22
N VAL A 732 -21.05 -29.38 5.25
CA VAL A 732 -20.21 -28.19 5.36
C VAL A 732 -20.68 -27.13 4.36
N LEU A 733 -21.00 -25.94 4.85
CA LEU A 733 -21.40 -24.76 4.06
C LEU A 733 -20.36 -23.66 4.28
N SER A 734 -19.65 -23.25 3.22
CA SER A 734 -18.66 -22.16 3.28
C SER A 734 -19.12 -20.96 2.48
N LEU A 735 -19.09 -19.78 3.12
CA LEU A 735 -19.57 -18.51 2.58
C LEU A 735 -18.45 -17.47 2.65
N GLU A 736 -18.18 -16.80 1.55
CA GLU A 736 -17.33 -15.60 1.55
C GLU A 736 -18.16 -14.44 2.12
N ALA A 737 -17.63 -13.70 3.10
CA ALA A 737 -18.38 -12.67 3.82
C ALA A 737 -18.93 -11.54 2.92
N PRO A 738 -18.28 -11.13 1.82
CA PRO A 738 -18.90 -10.26 0.80
C PRO A 738 -20.25 -10.73 0.25
N MET A 739 -20.59 -12.03 0.32
CA MET A 739 -21.78 -12.63 -0.26
C MET A 739 -22.98 -12.70 0.71
N PHE A 740 -23.21 -11.65 1.50
CA PHE A 740 -24.38 -11.56 2.37
C PHE A 740 -25.69 -11.38 1.58
N SER A 741 -26.79 -11.88 2.13
CA SER A 741 -28.13 -11.75 1.55
C SER A 741 -28.80 -10.44 1.92
N ARG A 742 -28.55 -9.91 3.12
CA ARG A 742 -29.06 -8.62 3.63
C ARG A 742 -28.03 -7.93 4.52
N VAL A 743 -28.05 -6.60 4.57
CA VAL A 743 -27.33 -5.77 5.54
C VAL A 743 -28.33 -4.91 6.31
N ILE A 744 -28.10 -4.75 7.61
CA ILE A 744 -28.90 -3.94 8.52
C ILE A 744 -28.00 -2.83 9.07
N ALA A 745 -28.27 -1.59 8.66
CA ALA A 745 -27.56 -0.40 9.10
C ALA A 745 -28.29 0.27 10.27
N ASN A 746 -27.55 0.72 11.29
CA ASN A 746 -28.08 1.50 12.42
C ASN A 746 -26.95 2.34 13.06
N LYS A 747 -27.27 3.35 13.87
CA LYS A 747 -26.31 4.31 14.48
C LYS A 747 -25.40 5.05 13.47
N GLY A 748 -25.76 5.07 12.18
CA GLY A 748 -24.89 5.55 11.10
C GLY A 748 -23.79 4.57 10.67
N LEU A 749 -23.80 3.34 11.20
CA LEU A 749 -22.88 2.25 10.87
C LEU A 749 -23.53 1.24 9.91
N GLN A 750 -22.75 0.74 8.96
CA GLN A 750 -23.10 -0.43 8.14
C GLN A 750 -21.88 -1.30 7.84
N TRP A 751 -22.07 -2.61 7.71
CA TRP A 751 -21.06 -3.48 7.10
C TRP A 751 -20.94 -3.17 5.61
N THR A 752 -19.72 -2.94 5.15
CA THR A 752 -19.39 -2.63 3.75
C THR A 752 -18.45 -3.69 3.21
N SER A 753 -18.72 -4.18 2.00
CA SER A 753 -17.82 -5.11 1.31
C SER A 753 -16.62 -4.38 0.74
N ILE A 754 -15.43 -4.88 1.05
CA ILE A 754 -14.16 -4.47 0.48
C ILE A 754 -13.64 -5.67 -0.35
N PRO A 755 -13.76 -5.61 -1.69
CA PRO A 755 -13.18 -6.63 -2.57
C PRO A 755 -11.68 -6.78 -2.34
N ALA A 756 -11.13 -7.96 -2.61
CA ALA A 756 -9.69 -8.28 -2.51
C ALA A 756 -9.03 -8.17 -1.13
N LEU A 757 -9.65 -7.54 -0.11
CA LEU A 757 -9.16 -7.52 1.26
C LEU A 757 -9.13 -8.93 1.88
N GLY A 758 -8.00 -9.30 2.49
CA GLY A 758 -7.83 -10.60 3.12
C GLY A 758 -7.38 -11.69 2.14
N ARG A 759 -7.55 -12.96 2.51
CA ARG A 759 -6.87 -14.09 1.84
C ARG A 759 -7.66 -14.74 0.69
N THR A 760 -8.94 -14.39 0.55
CA THR A 760 -9.94 -15.15 -0.23
C THR A 760 -10.58 -14.32 -1.36
N GLN A 761 -11.86 -13.92 -1.32
CA GLN A 761 -12.45 -13.01 -2.34
C GLN A 761 -12.53 -11.55 -1.91
N GLY A 762 -12.60 -11.30 -0.60
CA GLY A 762 -12.72 -9.96 -0.01
C GLY A 762 -13.20 -10.09 1.44
N ALA A 763 -13.44 -8.96 2.09
CA ALA A 763 -13.90 -8.93 3.48
C ALA A 763 -15.02 -7.91 3.72
N LEU A 764 -15.67 -8.01 4.88
CA LEU A 764 -16.57 -6.99 5.41
C LEU A 764 -15.87 -6.14 6.47
N VAL A 765 -16.04 -4.82 6.38
CA VAL A 765 -15.59 -3.83 7.37
C VAL A 765 -16.79 -2.96 7.75
N ALA A 766 -16.98 -2.67 9.05
CA ALA A 766 -18.02 -1.75 9.49
C ALA A 766 -17.57 -0.29 9.26
N LEU A 767 -18.35 0.47 8.48
CA LEU A 767 -18.06 1.86 8.13
C LEU A 767 -19.14 2.83 8.65
N PRO A 768 -18.76 4.08 9.02
CA PRO A 768 -17.38 4.57 9.15
C PRO A 768 -16.63 3.86 10.29
N GLN A 769 -15.31 3.72 10.16
CA GLN A 769 -14.48 3.20 11.25
C GLN A 769 -14.31 4.24 12.36
N GLY A 770 -13.67 3.87 13.47
CA GLY A 770 -13.36 4.79 14.57
C GLY A 770 -14.51 5.02 15.54
N GLN A 771 -15.62 4.29 15.40
CA GLN A 771 -16.83 4.51 16.20
C GLN A 771 -16.81 3.72 17.52
N PRO A 772 -17.66 4.08 18.51
CA PRO A 772 -17.85 3.29 19.73
C PRO A 772 -18.32 1.85 19.44
N ALA A 773 -18.23 0.98 20.45
CA ALA A 773 -18.82 -0.36 20.38
C ALA A 773 -20.36 -0.27 20.33
N THR A 774 -20.98 -1.24 19.68
CA THR A 774 -22.44 -1.44 19.53
C THR A 774 -22.88 -2.70 20.28
N THR A 775 -24.17 -2.84 20.56
CA THR A 775 -24.74 -4.07 21.15
C THR A 775 -25.54 -4.88 20.13
N ALA A 776 -25.99 -6.09 20.49
CA ALA A 776 -26.83 -6.91 19.62
C ALA A 776 -28.18 -6.24 19.31
N GLU A 777 -28.71 -5.48 20.27
CA GLU A 777 -29.96 -4.72 20.20
C GLU A 777 -29.87 -3.55 19.20
N ASP A 778 -28.66 -3.02 18.96
CA ASP A 778 -28.44 -2.02 17.90
C ASP A 778 -28.58 -2.63 16.49
N ARG A 779 -28.50 -3.96 16.35
CA ARG A 779 -28.72 -4.71 15.10
C ARG A 779 -27.86 -4.27 13.90
N VAL A 780 -26.67 -3.69 14.12
CA VAL A 780 -25.70 -3.39 13.05
C VAL A 780 -25.12 -4.71 12.53
N ALA A 781 -25.71 -5.25 11.47
CA ALA A 781 -25.58 -6.67 11.14
C ALA A 781 -25.59 -6.99 9.64
N VAL A 782 -25.14 -8.20 9.30
CA VAL A 782 -25.37 -8.85 8.00
C VAL A 782 -26.02 -10.21 8.20
N GLU A 783 -26.84 -10.61 7.22
CA GLU A 783 -27.57 -11.88 7.23
C GLU A 783 -27.29 -12.68 5.96
N TYR A 784 -27.12 -14.00 6.11
CA TYR A 784 -26.86 -14.95 5.03
C TYR A 784 -27.95 -16.03 5.03
N ASP A 785 -28.73 -16.11 3.95
CA ASP A 785 -29.71 -17.18 3.75
C ASP A 785 -28.98 -18.45 3.28
N VAL A 786 -29.11 -19.54 4.05
CA VAL A 786 -28.48 -20.83 3.75
C VAL A 786 -29.51 -21.96 3.67
N VAL A 787 -29.14 -23.05 2.98
CA VAL A 787 -29.92 -24.30 2.95
C VAL A 787 -29.10 -25.42 3.58
N VAL A 788 -29.49 -25.88 4.76
CA VAL A 788 -28.83 -26.97 5.47
C VAL A 788 -29.39 -28.30 4.95
N SER A 789 -28.53 -29.08 4.28
CA SER A 789 -28.88 -30.37 3.68
C SER A 789 -28.82 -31.54 4.67
N THR A 790 -27.89 -31.46 5.62
CA THR A 790 -27.59 -32.45 6.66
C THR A 790 -27.91 -31.82 8.02
N PRO A 791 -28.93 -32.28 8.75
CA PRO A 791 -29.24 -31.74 10.08
C PRO A 791 -28.26 -32.29 11.14
N GLY A 792 -28.08 -31.55 12.24
CA GLY A 792 -27.27 -32.00 13.37
C GLY A 792 -26.76 -30.85 14.25
N PRO A 793 -25.98 -31.16 15.30
CA PRO A 793 -25.21 -30.16 16.06
C PRO A 793 -24.31 -29.37 15.10
N ALA A 794 -24.41 -28.05 15.11
CA ALA A 794 -23.75 -27.18 14.15
C ALA A 794 -22.67 -26.31 14.80
N THR A 795 -21.48 -26.31 14.22
CA THR A 795 -20.40 -25.36 14.53
C THR A 795 -20.35 -24.27 13.46
N LEU A 796 -20.35 -23.01 13.88
CA LEU A 796 -20.06 -21.86 13.02
C LEU A 796 -18.60 -21.42 13.24
N GLY A 797 -17.76 -21.62 12.24
CA GLY A 797 -16.42 -21.07 12.15
C GLY A 797 -16.40 -19.73 11.42
N LEU A 798 -15.52 -18.83 11.84
CA LEU A 798 -15.35 -17.49 11.29
C LEU A 798 -13.86 -17.24 11.03
N TYR A 799 -13.54 -16.79 9.82
CA TYR A 799 -12.19 -16.39 9.40
C TYR A 799 -12.15 -14.87 9.29
N LEU A 800 -11.21 -14.25 9.99
CA LEU A 800 -11.07 -12.82 10.18
C LEU A 800 -9.65 -12.40 9.83
N ALA A 801 -9.43 -11.18 9.34
CA ALA A 801 -8.07 -10.65 9.26
C ALA A 801 -7.52 -10.40 10.70
N PRO A 802 -6.20 -10.42 10.94
CA PRO A 802 -5.63 -10.50 12.28
C PRO A 802 -5.53 -9.13 12.98
N THR A 803 -6.65 -8.40 13.07
CA THR A 803 -6.69 -7.06 13.67
C THR A 803 -6.57 -7.07 15.20
N LEU A 804 -6.09 -5.95 15.75
CA LEU A 804 -5.82 -5.73 17.17
C LEU A 804 -6.85 -4.80 17.81
N GLU A 805 -7.05 -4.89 19.12
CA GLU A 805 -7.90 -3.96 19.88
C GLU A 805 -7.14 -2.65 20.14
N THR A 806 -7.32 -1.66 19.27
CA THR A 806 -6.60 -0.38 19.31
C THR A 806 -6.92 0.50 20.54
N SER A 807 -7.95 0.17 21.32
CA SER A 807 -8.55 1.02 22.35
C SER A 807 -8.05 0.75 23.77
N ASN A 808 -7.33 -0.36 24.00
CA ASN A 808 -6.99 -0.92 25.31
C ASN A 808 -8.24 -1.20 26.18
N ARG A 809 -9.16 -2.02 25.66
CA ARG A 809 -10.44 -2.41 26.29
C ARG A 809 -10.61 -3.92 26.53
N GLY A 810 -9.57 -4.72 26.25
CA GLY A 810 -9.59 -6.18 26.34
C GLY A 810 -9.70 -6.86 24.96
N PRO A 811 -10.27 -8.09 24.87
CA PRO A 811 -10.36 -8.83 23.62
C PRO A 811 -11.36 -8.21 22.64
N LEU A 812 -11.11 -8.39 21.33
CA LEU A 812 -12.08 -8.03 20.27
C LEU A 812 -13.28 -8.98 20.30
N ARG A 813 -14.48 -8.45 20.07
CA ARG A 813 -15.73 -9.22 20.11
C ARG A 813 -16.59 -9.04 18.86
N LEU A 814 -17.31 -10.10 18.50
CA LEU A 814 -18.28 -10.13 17.41
C LEU A 814 -19.49 -10.99 17.83
N GLY A 815 -20.72 -10.59 17.46
CA GLY A 815 -21.93 -11.34 17.79
C GLY A 815 -22.39 -12.21 16.62
N VAL A 816 -22.90 -13.41 16.90
CA VAL A 816 -23.51 -14.29 15.87
C VAL A 816 -24.78 -14.98 16.37
N SER A 817 -25.73 -15.24 15.48
CA SER A 817 -26.86 -16.15 15.74
C SER A 817 -27.24 -16.95 14.49
N ILE A 818 -28.06 -17.98 14.67
CA ILE A 818 -28.81 -18.64 13.60
C ILE A 818 -30.30 -18.41 13.87
N ASP A 819 -31.03 -18.05 12.82
CA ASP A 819 -32.44 -17.67 12.85
C ASP A 819 -32.71 -16.66 13.99
N ASP A 820 -33.79 -16.82 14.74
CA ASP A 820 -34.13 -15.99 15.90
C ASP A 820 -33.64 -16.63 17.22
N GLY A 821 -32.61 -17.49 17.14
CA GLY A 821 -31.87 -17.98 18.31
C GLY A 821 -31.02 -16.87 18.98
N PRO A 822 -30.54 -17.11 20.21
CA PRO A 822 -29.81 -16.11 20.99
C PRO A 822 -28.50 -15.70 20.31
N VAL A 823 -28.17 -14.41 20.41
CA VAL A 823 -26.89 -13.88 19.92
C VAL A 823 -25.78 -14.33 20.87
N THR A 824 -24.83 -15.09 20.34
CA THR A 824 -23.64 -15.54 21.06
C THR A 824 -22.45 -14.67 20.67
N THR A 825 -21.77 -14.11 21.66
CA THR A 825 -20.59 -13.26 21.44
C THR A 825 -19.34 -14.13 21.40
N VAL A 826 -18.68 -14.18 20.24
CA VAL A 826 -17.32 -14.72 20.11
C VAL A 826 -16.30 -13.62 20.41
N ASN A 827 -15.12 -14.03 20.88
CA ASN A 827 -14.02 -13.10 21.16
C ASN A 827 -12.65 -13.74 20.89
N TRP A 828 -11.63 -12.90 20.73
CA TRP A 828 -10.23 -13.30 20.60
C TRP A 828 -9.28 -12.20 21.11
N GLU A 829 -8.07 -12.60 21.47
CA GLU A 829 -7.04 -11.74 22.02
C GLU A 829 -5.70 -12.03 21.34
N LEU A 830 -5.00 -10.99 20.88
CA LEU A 830 -3.70 -11.06 20.20
C LEU A 830 -2.78 -10.04 20.88
N HIS A 831 -1.64 -10.49 21.41
CA HIS A 831 -0.66 -9.62 22.07
C HIS A 831 0.66 -9.58 21.28
N PRO A 832 0.97 -8.49 20.55
CA PRO A 832 2.17 -8.43 19.74
C PRO A 832 3.46 -8.22 20.53
N THR A 833 4.38 -9.16 20.40
CA THR A 833 5.66 -9.19 21.12
C THR A 833 6.85 -9.11 20.17
N GLY A 834 7.87 -8.34 20.54
CA GLY A 834 9.13 -8.27 19.79
C GLY A 834 10.13 -9.37 20.15
N GLY A 835 9.75 -10.33 21.01
CA GLY A 835 10.65 -11.36 21.54
C GLY A 835 9.98 -12.72 21.68
N ALA A 836 10.22 -13.38 22.82
CA ALA A 836 9.68 -14.71 23.09
C ALA A 836 8.15 -14.69 23.26
N GLN A 837 7.46 -15.60 22.57
CA GLN A 837 6.01 -15.77 22.66
C GLN A 837 5.69 -16.67 23.86
N ASN A 838 5.43 -16.08 25.02
CA ASN A 838 5.31 -16.84 26.27
C ASN A 838 3.86 -17.18 26.59
N THR A 839 2.97 -16.20 26.46
CA THR A 839 1.52 -16.30 26.72
C THR A 839 0.74 -16.94 25.56
N PRO A 840 -0.51 -17.39 25.79
CA PRO A 840 -1.40 -17.84 24.72
C PRO A 840 -1.69 -16.75 23.68
N ALA A 841 -1.88 -15.49 24.09
CA ALA A 841 -2.20 -14.38 23.20
C ALA A 841 -1.02 -13.95 22.31
N GLU A 842 0.23 -14.09 22.78
CA GLU A 842 1.43 -13.88 21.94
C GLU A 842 1.60 -15.00 20.91
N LYS A 843 1.32 -16.26 21.29
CA LYS A 843 1.33 -17.42 20.38
C LYS A 843 0.20 -17.35 19.36
N ALA A 844 -0.96 -16.84 19.76
CA ALA A 844 -2.09 -16.55 18.88
C ALA A 844 -1.72 -15.45 17.89
N TRP A 845 -1.20 -14.31 18.35
CA TRP A 845 -0.69 -13.23 17.49
C TRP A 845 0.35 -13.72 16.48
N ALA A 846 1.40 -14.40 16.94
CA ALA A 846 2.47 -14.87 16.07
C ALA A 846 1.97 -15.90 15.03
N THR A 847 0.91 -16.65 15.33
CA THR A 847 0.25 -17.51 14.33
C THR A 847 -0.59 -16.68 13.38
N ALA A 848 -1.38 -15.74 13.91
CA ALA A 848 -2.29 -14.90 13.14
C ALA A 848 -1.57 -14.01 12.11
N VAL A 849 -0.36 -13.50 12.39
CA VAL A 849 0.43 -12.74 11.42
C VAL A 849 1.16 -13.60 10.39
N ARG A 850 1.58 -14.84 10.75
CA ARG A 850 2.16 -15.81 9.80
C ARG A 850 1.13 -16.35 8.82
N ASP A 851 -0.12 -16.46 9.27
CA ASP A 851 -1.22 -17.07 8.53
C ASP A 851 -2.19 -16.02 7.95
N ASN A 852 -1.89 -14.74 8.19
CA ASN A 852 -2.71 -13.54 7.94
C ASN A 852 -4.21 -13.71 8.26
N ALA A 853 -4.52 -14.38 9.36
CA ALA A 853 -5.90 -14.55 9.82
C ALA A 853 -6.02 -14.98 11.29
N VAL A 854 -7.16 -14.64 11.89
CA VAL A 854 -7.70 -15.31 13.07
C VAL A 854 -8.81 -16.26 12.64
N PHE A 855 -8.85 -17.46 13.23
CA PHE A 855 -9.98 -18.36 13.16
C PHE A 855 -10.60 -18.52 14.55
N VAL A 856 -11.91 -18.25 14.66
CA VAL A 856 -12.71 -18.57 15.85
C VAL A 856 -13.88 -19.45 15.47
N SER A 857 -14.38 -20.26 16.41
CA SER A 857 -15.53 -21.13 16.17
C SER A 857 -16.43 -21.25 17.39
N VAL A 858 -17.73 -21.43 17.16
CA VAL A 858 -18.75 -21.47 18.21
C VAL A 858 -19.82 -22.54 17.90
N GLN A 859 -20.33 -23.19 18.94
CA GLN A 859 -21.43 -24.15 18.83
C GLN A 859 -22.77 -23.41 18.77
N MET A 860 -23.56 -23.65 17.72
CA MET A 860 -24.84 -22.98 17.46
C MET A 860 -26.06 -23.84 17.82
N GLY A 861 -25.87 -24.93 18.58
CA GLY A 861 -26.91 -25.91 18.89
C GLY A 861 -27.21 -26.84 17.72
N ALA A 862 -28.36 -27.51 17.74
CA ALA A 862 -28.79 -28.39 16.66
C ALA A 862 -29.55 -27.60 15.58
N VAL A 863 -29.09 -27.67 14.34
CA VAL A 863 -29.73 -27.03 13.18
C VAL A 863 -30.48 -28.09 12.36
N ALA A 864 -31.67 -27.71 11.90
CA ALA A 864 -32.58 -28.59 11.16
C ALA A 864 -32.14 -28.74 9.69
N LYS A 865 -32.89 -29.58 8.94
CA LYS A 865 -32.79 -29.63 7.48
C LYS A 865 -33.79 -28.63 6.90
N GLY A 866 -33.32 -27.56 6.28
CA GLY A 866 -34.19 -26.50 5.80
C GLY A 866 -33.47 -25.22 5.41
N ARG A 867 -34.23 -24.13 5.29
CA ARG A 867 -33.70 -22.78 5.13
C ARG A 867 -33.41 -22.18 6.50
N HIS A 868 -32.24 -21.60 6.67
CA HIS A 868 -31.81 -20.92 7.89
C HIS A 868 -31.14 -19.59 7.56
N THR A 869 -31.11 -18.66 8.52
CA THR A 869 -30.45 -17.35 8.38
C THR A 869 -29.29 -17.27 9.37
N ILE A 870 -28.05 -17.22 8.88
CA ILE A 870 -26.90 -16.89 9.73
C ILE A 870 -26.85 -15.36 9.87
N LYS A 871 -26.78 -14.85 11.10
CA LYS A 871 -26.72 -13.41 11.39
C LYS A 871 -25.39 -13.08 12.07
N VAL A 872 -24.70 -12.02 11.63
CA VAL A 872 -23.46 -11.52 12.24
C VAL A 872 -23.64 -10.06 12.63
N PHE A 873 -23.36 -9.73 13.90
CA PHE A 873 -23.58 -8.43 14.54
C PHE A 873 -22.25 -7.78 14.90
N ARG A 874 -22.06 -6.51 14.52
CA ARG A 874 -20.94 -5.69 15.01
C ARG A 874 -21.09 -5.47 16.50
N ILE A 875 -20.09 -5.88 17.28
CA ILE A 875 -19.96 -5.49 18.68
C ILE A 875 -18.85 -4.45 18.78
N ASP A 876 -17.59 -4.83 18.56
CA ASP A 876 -16.46 -3.89 18.58
C ASP A 876 -16.11 -3.31 17.19
N ASP A 877 -15.15 -2.39 17.19
CA ASP A 877 -14.59 -1.70 16.03
C ASP A 877 -13.39 -2.49 15.45
N ASN A 878 -12.82 -2.08 14.30
CA ASN A 878 -11.65 -2.73 13.68
C ASN A 878 -11.83 -4.23 13.33
N ILE A 879 -13.07 -4.73 13.22
CA ILE A 879 -13.33 -6.12 12.81
C ILE A 879 -13.35 -6.23 11.28
N VAL A 880 -12.63 -7.22 10.75
CA VAL A 880 -12.54 -7.53 9.31
C VAL A 880 -12.89 -9.00 9.10
N LEU A 881 -14.09 -9.29 8.59
CA LEU A 881 -14.58 -10.67 8.39
C LEU A 881 -14.39 -11.11 6.94
N GLU A 882 -13.66 -12.21 6.70
CA GLU A 882 -13.40 -12.75 5.36
C GLU A 882 -14.39 -13.85 4.96
N LYS A 883 -14.64 -14.82 5.84
CA LYS A 883 -15.36 -16.05 5.52
C LYS A 883 -16.08 -16.64 6.73
N LEU A 884 -17.22 -17.28 6.48
CA LEU A 884 -17.99 -18.08 7.43
C LEU A 884 -17.99 -19.56 6.98
N VAL A 885 -18.02 -20.47 7.94
CA VAL A 885 -18.21 -21.92 7.69
C VAL A 885 -19.21 -22.47 8.70
N LEU A 886 -20.42 -22.79 8.25
CA LEU A 886 -21.40 -23.53 9.05
C LEU A 886 -21.24 -25.03 8.77
N SER A 887 -21.08 -25.84 9.82
CA SER A 887 -20.76 -27.25 9.67
C SER A 887 -21.51 -28.14 10.68
N THR A 888 -22.14 -29.21 10.20
CA THR A 888 -22.81 -30.25 11.02
C THR A 888 -21.99 -31.54 11.09
N VAL A 889 -20.76 -31.50 10.58
CA VAL A 889 -19.77 -32.60 10.54
C VAL A 889 -18.38 -32.00 10.79
N PRO A 890 -17.38 -32.79 11.23
CA PRO A 890 -16.01 -32.29 11.40
C PRO A 890 -15.45 -31.70 10.10
N VAL A 891 -14.96 -30.46 10.15
CA VAL A 891 -14.32 -29.79 9.02
C VAL A 891 -12.83 -30.15 8.98
N PRO A 892 -12.28 -30.64 7.86
CA PRO A 892 -10.85 -30.88 7.72
C PRO A 892 -10.02 -29.60 7.89
N ALA A 893 -8.91 -29.70 8.63
CA ALA A 893 -7.97 -28.59 8.78
C ALA A 893 -7.45 -28.12 7.41
N SER A 894 -7.59 -26.83 7.14
CA SER A 894 -7.24 -26.18 5.88
C SER A 894 -6.91 -24.71 6.13
N TYR A 895 -5.89 -24.22 5.47
CA TYR A 895 -5.29 -22.90 5.69
C TYR A 895 -6.23 -21.75 5.26
N LEU A 896 -6.87 -21.89 4.10
CA LEU A 896 -7.86 -20.95 3.55
C LEU A 896 -9.30 -21.30 3.95
N GLY A 897 -9.47 -22.35 4.77
CA GLY A 897 -10.75 -23.03 4.98
C GLY A 897 -11.28 -23.73 3.72
N PRO A 898 -12.45 -24.40 3.82
CA PRO A 898 -13.12 -24.98 2.66
C PRO A 898 -13.37 -23.97 1.53
N GLY A 899 -13.45 -24.47 0.29
CA GLY A 899 -13.87 -23.67 -0.87
C GLY A 899 -15.35 -23.30 -0.81
N PRO A 900 -15.77 -22.13 -1.35
CA PRO A 900 -17.15 -21.63 -1.23
C PRO A 900 -18.20 -22.61 -1.77
N THR A 901 -19.30 -22.78 -1.04
CA THR A 901 -20.43 -23.61 -1.46
C THR A 901 -21.16 -22.99 -2.65
N ARG A 902 -21.68 -23.84 -3.54
CA ARG A 902 -22.40 -23.46 -4.77
C ARG A 902 -23.91 -23.61 -4.61
#